data_AF-A0AAU6LAC1-F1
#
_entry.id   AF-A0AAU6LAC1-F1
#
_cell.length_a   1.000
_cell.length_b   1.000
_cell.length_c   1.000
_cell.angle_alpha   90.00
_cell.angle_beta   90.00
_cell.angle_gamma   90.00
#
_symmetry.space_group_name_H-M   'P 1'
#
loop_
_entity.id
_entity.type
_entity.pdbx_description
1 polymer ?
#
loop_
_entity_poly.entity_id
_entity_poly.type
_entity_poly.pdbx_seq_one_letter_code
_entity_poly.pdbx_strand_id
1 'polypeptide(L)'
;MLHRGIKFAHAVVLAFSATLSFLFLRSLDEDWALGHSAVVWVTDSDGAASGSQVAGAIAEFAAKNNATIAREVPDLKDPSNRRHLYLAPGGPHSDWLKGGYPAFSRGYHTDVHPVAELGQRDPRGFYYVFGPESAAASLTRSLDDLGLVASVNQPFSLAQLTTVYADSALYRSFFVVALAVVTMTGASVLLNAKAYGVQRLQGKSFGQILLRDMRQLGAFWAVACAAVSAATLLLLGLYNGLTWIGQFASIALGCTFALSLIALVTHCAMLWLTFQTDVLRALKGELPARAASVSAYLVRIPALLLALSIATAVVLGAQDVLARQESREAYAKIGDATSIRFNGSLASDTALRSLDENVGPWLRQADRDGQIIVAGHRDLRLSAGIPGLTKGDLLVVNESFLAKQPVLDAAGRRIEPTAAAPDQIRLLIPEGLAQHTGRLKELTPTWLSPSDPGKIAPAQVKTLPSKDGQRVFTYNPRGKSHAADNPGADDSLVTDPVIIVFPNGAPFLSDKGYTSYASQRSIVFHNPDDVTAGVQKRHLELYVTAMTPVGQDAALELRKVVGDFRLQLFNLAVAVAVLLITGVGVCIVHSRKNAQAIFARHISGWTFAATHRPVLLVEGVLAVLLAGWVPFQVWQQNQDAARYESLGIPAPRPTAEFTGLDLGVTGVLVAVEVAAVLVALVVFHRRIVKEGATES
;
A
#
# COMPACT_ATOMS: atom_id res chain seq x y z
N MET A 1 42.18 12.32 7.67
CA MET A 1 40.92 12.83 7.09
C MET A 1 39.88 11.72 7.15
N LEU A 2 38.63 12.03 7.48
CA LEU A 2 37.52 11.07 7.40
C LEU A 2 37.32 10.58 5.97
N HIS A 3 36.90 9.31 5.83
CA HIS A 3 36.57 8.75 4.53
C HIS A 3 35.34 9.48 3.95
N ARG A 4 35.35 9.78 2.65
CA ARG A 4 34.27 10.54 2.00
C ARG A 4 32.91 9.86 2.13
N GLY A 5 32.88 8.53 2.27
CA GLY A 5 31.66 7.75 2.44
C GLY A 5 30.87 8.07 3.73
N ILE A 6 31.51 8.45 4.84
CA ILE A 6 30.79 8.88 6.06
C ILE A 6 30.05 10.20 5.82
N LYS A 7 30.73 11.16 5.17
CA LYS A 7 30.11 12.45 4.81
C LYS A 7 28.91 12.24 3.89
N PHE A 8 29.05 11.37 2.89
CA PHE A 8 27.94 11.03 2.00
C PHE A 8 26.77 10.39 2.77
N ALA A 9 27.02 9.42 3.66
CA ALA A 9 25.97 8.79 4.45
C ALA A 9 25.16 9.83 5.25
N HIS A 10 25.83 10.78 5.92
CA HIS A 10 25.12 11.84 6.66
C HIS A 10 24.38 12.83 5.76
N ALA A 11 24.89 13.14 4.58
CA ALA A 11 24.16 13.97 3.60
C ALA A 11 22.88 13.26 3.13
N VAL A 12 22.95 11.96 2.86
CA VAL A 12 21.78 11.12 2.53
C VAL A 12 20.79 11.09 3.69
N VAL A 13 21.24 10.94 4.94
CA VAL A 13 20.35 10.98 6.11
C VAL A 13 19.53 12.26 6.16
N LEU A 14 20.18 13.42 5.97
CA LEU A 14 19.52 14.72 6.02
C LEU A 14 18.51 14.90 4.86
N ALA A 15 18.95 14.63 3.63
CA ALA A 15 18.10 14.78 2.44
C ALA A 15 16.91 13.81 2.48
N PHE A 16 17.15 12.54 2.79
CA PHE A 16 16.11 11.52 2.88
C PHE A 16 15.11 11.83 3.99
N SER A 17 15.56 12.31 5.15
CA SER A 17 14.65 12.67 6.25
C SER A 17 13.71 13.81 5.87
N ALA A 18 14.20 14.81 5.12
CA ALA A 18 13.37 15.89 4.59
C ALA A 18 12.34 15.36 3.55
N THR A 19 12.78 14.52 2.62
CA THR A 19 11.88 13.93 1.60
C THR A 19 10.84 13.00 2.23
N LEU A 20 11.24 12.13 3.15
CA LEU A 20 10.34 11.21 3.85
C LEU A 20 9.30 11.98 4.67
N SER A 21 9.74 13.02 5.41
CA SER A 21 8.83 13.90 6.15
C SER A 21 7.80 14.57 5.23
N PHE A 22 8.24 15.07 4.07
CA PHE A 22 7.35 15.68 3.08
C PHE A 22 6.30 14.70 2.55
N LEU A 23 6.73 13.51 2.12
CA LEU A 23 5.82 12.50 1.57
C LEU A 23 4.85 11.98 2.62
N PHE A 24 5.34 11.75 3.83
CA PHE A 24 4.52 11.28 4.94
C PHE A 24 3.49 12.32 5.37
N LEU A 25 3.90 13.58 5.60
CA LEU A 25 2.98 14.64 6.00
C LEU A 25 1.97 14.98 4.90
N ARG A 26 2.38 14.90 3.63
CA ARG A 26 1.46 15.01 2.49
C ARG A 26 0.40 13.92 2.50
N SER A 27 0.80 12.66 2.68
CA SER A 27 -0.15 11.54 2.76
C SER A 27 -1.11 11.72 3.94
N LEU A 28 -0.59 12.14 5.10
CA LEU A 28 -1.42 12.40 6.28
C LEU A 28 -2.44 13.52 6.06
N ASP A 29 -2.07 14.60 5.36
CA ASP A 29 -3.00 15.72 5.07
C ASP A 29 -4.10 15.33 4.08
N GLU A 30 -3.76 14.49 3.10
CA GLU A 30 -4.69 13.95 2.11
C GLU A 30 -5.68 12.95 2.77
N ASP A 31 -5.21 12.15 3.73
CA ASP A 31 -6.03 11.17 4.45
C ASP A 31 -6.85 11.79 5.60
N TRP A 32 -6.31 12.79 6.31
CA TRP A 32 -6.92 13.40 7.50
C TRP A 32 -6.62 14.90 7.57
N ALA A 33 -7.56 15.70 8.12
CA ALA A 33 -7.27 17.11 8.39
C ALA A 33 -6.22 17.24 9.49
N LEU A 34 -5.10 17.90 9.23
CA LEU A 34 -3.99 18.02 10.18
C LEU A 34 -4.33 18.92 11.39
N GLY A 35 -3.61 18.73 12.49
CA GLY A 35 -3.67 19.59 13.69
C GLY A 35 -4.66 19.14 14.77
N HIS A 36 -5.44 18.10 14.54
CA HIS A 36 -6.35 17.55 15.55
C HIS A 36 -5.57 16.78 16.63
N SER A 37 -6.10 16.77 17.86
CA SER A 37 -5.59 15.97 18.98
C SER A 37 -6.26 14.60 19.08
N ALA A 38 -7.45 14.45 18.49
CA ALA A 38 -8.16 13.19 18.39
C ALA A 38 -9.19 13.23 17.25
N VAL A 39 -9.63 12.05 16.82
CA VAL A 39 -10.79 11.89 15.94
C VAL A 39 -11.87 11.13 16.69
N VAL A 40 -13.05 11.71 16.83
CA VAL A 40 -14.23 11.00 17.32
C VAL A 40 -14.98 10.44 16.12
N TRP A 41 -15.08 9.12 16.03
CA TRP A 41 -15.82 8.44 14.97
C TRP A 41 -17.21 8.06 15.47
N VAL A 42 -18.23 8.71 14.91
CA VAL A 42 -19.63 8.39 15.14
C VAL A 42 -20.05 7.33 14.13
N THR A 43 -20.37 6.15 14.65
CA THR A 43 -20.64 4.93 13.87
C THR A 43 -22.13 4.62 13.74
N ASP A 44 -22.94 5.17 14.64
CA ASP A 44 -24.38 4.92 14.65
C ASP A 44 -25.20 6.05 15.30
N SER A 45 -26.52 5.99 15.12
CA SER A 45 -27.51 6.88 15.72
C SER A 45 -28.83 6.15 15.94
N ASP A 46 -29.45 6.35 17.11
CA ASP A 46 -30.81 5.88 17.42
C ASP A 46 -31.92 6.78 16.86
N GLY A 47 -31.56 7.92 16.25
CA GLY A 47 -32.49 8.91 15.70
C GLY A 47 -33.15 9.84 16.72
N ALA A 48 -32.74 9.82 17.99
CA ALA A 48 -33.32 10.67 19.04
C ALA A 48 -33.04 12.18 18.82
N ALA A 49 -31.89 12.51 18.23
CA ALA A 49 -31.50 13.88 17.90
C ALA A 49 -31.39 14.09 16.38
N SER A 50 -31.95 15.19 15.89
CA SER A 50 -31.78 15.65 14.51
C SER A 50 -30.36 16.18 14.26
N GLY A 51 -29.93 16.18 12.99
CA GLY A 51 -28.63 16.74 12.59
C GLY A 51 -28.43 18.18 13.07
N SER A 52 -29.50 18.98 13.06
CA SER A 52 -29.47 20.37 13.53
C SER A 52 -29.28 20.49 15.05
N GLN A 53 -29.90 19.61 15.83
CA GLN A 53 -29.71 19.53 17.28
C GLN A 53 -28.28 19.10 17.62
N VAL A 54 -27.75 18.11 16.89
CA VAL A 54 -26.35 17.68 17.05
C VAL A 54 -25.39 18.82 16.69
N ALA A 55 -25.59 19.52 15.58
CA ALA A 55 -24.77 20.66 15.19
C ALA A 55 -24.79 21.79 16.24
N GLY A 56 -25.98 22.08 16.81
CA GLY A 56 -26.13 23.05 17.90
C GLY A 56 -25.41 22.62 19.17
N ALA A 57 -25.55 21.35 19.57
CA ALA A 57 -24.87 20.80 20.74
C ALA A 57 -23.34 20.81 20.58
N ILE A 58 -22.84 20.53 19.37
CA ILE A 58 -21.40 20.61 19.06
C ILE A 58 -20.90 22.06 19.14
N ALA A 59 -21.66 23.03 18.65
CA ALA A 59 -21.32 24.45 18.76
C ALA A 59 -21.23 24.89 20.23
N GLU A 60 -22.19 24.48 21.05
CA GLU A 60 -22.20 24.77 22.48
C GLU A 60 -21.06 24.05 23.21
N PHE A 61 -20.80 22.78 22.87
CA PHE A 61 -19.71 22.00 23.42
C PHE A 61 -18.35 22.66 23.13
N ALA A 62 -18.13 23.08 21.88
CA ALA A 62 -16.90 23.72 21.44
C ALA A 62 -16.59 24.98 22.27
N ALA A 63 -17.59 25.86 22.40
CA ALA A 63 -17.48 27.10 23.17
C ALA A 63 -17.18 26.85 24.66
N LYS A 64 -17.78 25.82 25.27
CA LYS A 64 -17.61 25.51 26.70
C LYS A 64 -16.28 24.84 27.03
N ASN A 65 -15.74 24.03 26.12
CA ASN A 65 -14.58 23.17 26.40
C ASN A 65 -13.27 23.72 25.85
N ASN A 66 -13.25 24.97 25.36
CA ASN A 66 -12.09 25.60 24.72
C ASN A 66 -11.49 24.70 23.62
N ALA A 67 -12.36 24.08 22.82
CA ALA A 67 -11.99 23.14 21.78
C ALA A 67 -12.75 23.48 20.51
N THR A 68 -12.07 23.45 19.36
CA THR A 68 -12.73 23.58 18.07
C THR A 68 -13.05 22.18 17.57
N ILE A 69 -14.29 21.96 17.10
CA ILE A 69 -14.72 20.66 16.57
C ILE A 69 -14.98 20.82 15.07
N ALA A 70 -14.36 20.01 14.22
CA ALA A 70 -14.70 19.98 12.79
C ALA A 70 -15.36 18.66 12.43
N ARG A 71 -16.46 18.70 11.71
CA ARG A 71 -17.02 17.53 11.06
C ARG A 71 -16.55 17.45 9.63
N GLU A 72 -15.98 16.31 9.24
CA GLU A 72 -15.64 16.06 7.84
C GLU A 72 -16.84 15.55 7.06
N VAL A 73 -17.08 16.14 5.90
CA VAL A 73 -18.03 15.66 4.90
C VAL A 73 -17.32 15.69 3.55
N PRO A 74 -17.29 14.58 2.79
CA PRO A 74 -16.71 14.60 1.46
C PRO A 74 -17.53 15.50 0.51
N ASP A 75 -16.89 16.06 -0.51
CA ASP A 75 -17.63 16.74 -1.58
C ASP A 75 -18.49 15.71 -2.35
N LEU A 76 -19.70 16.11 -2.70
CA LEU A 76 -20.64 15.23 -3.40
C LEU A 76 -20.13 14.86 -4.79
N LYS A 77 -19.52 15.79 -5.54
CA LYS A 77 -19.13 15.62 -6.95
C LYS A 77 -17.65 15.29 -7.12
N ASP A 78 -16.78 15.78 -6.25
CA ASP A 78 -15.32 15.54 -6.29
C ASP A 78 -14.77 14.99 -4.97
N PRO A 79 -15.27 13.83 -4.49
CA PRO A 79 -14.88 13.28 -3.20
C PRO A 79 -13.42 12.83 -3.08
N SER A 80 -12.72 12.71 -4.21
CA SER A 80 -11.33 12.22 -4.27
C SER A 80 -10.31 13.35 -4.21
N ASN A 81 -10.70 14.59 -4.47
CA ASN A 81 -9.80 15.74 -4.38
C ASN A 81 -10.37 16.87 -3.51
N ARG A 82 -11.57 16.74 -2.96
CA ARG A 82 -12.21 17.81 -2.18
C ARG A 82 -12.99 17.27 -0.98
N ARG A 83 -12.78 17.91 0.19
CA ARG A 83 -13.58 17.73 1.41
C ARG A 83 -14.08 19.04 1.97
N HIS A 84 -15.12 18.95 2.79
CA HIS A 84 -15.68 20.04 3.56
C HIS A 84 -15.50 19.78 5.05
N LEU A 85 -14.96 20.77 5.76
CA LEU A 85 -14.87 20.79 7.21
C LEU A 85 -15.90 21.75 7.77
N TYR A 86 -16.90 21.22 8.47
CA TYR A 86 -17.91 21.99 9.16
C TYR A 86 -17.45 22.27 10.60
N LEU A 87 -16.99 23.49 10.83
CA LEU A 87 -16.26 23.92 12.01
C LEU A 87 -17.17 24.59 13.06
N ALA A 88 -17.12 24.07 14.27
CA ALA A 88 -17.65 24.69 15.49
C ALA A 88 -16.50 25.37 16.23
N PRO A 89 -16.40 26.71 16.20
CA PRO A 89 -15.29 27.42 16.83
C PRO A 89 -15.43 27.40 18.36
N GLY A 90 -14.30 27.26 19.05
CA GLY A 90 -14.28 27.19 20.50
C GLY A 90 -12.88 27.24 21.10
N GLY A 91 -11.85 26.93 20.32
CA GLY A 91 -10.46 26.95 20.78
C GLY A 91 -9.47 27.10 19.63
N PRO A 92 -8.34 26.36 19.63
CA PRO A 92 -7.35 26.37 18.55
C PRO A 92 -7.98 26.21 17.17
N HIS A 93 -7.40 26.83 16.15
CA HIS A 93 -7.85 26.70 14.75
C HIS A 93 -9.24 27.28 14.42
N SER A 94 -9.87 28.00 15.35
CA SER A 94 -11.12 28.74 15.06
C SER A 94 -10.98 29.78 13.95
N ASP A 95 -9.76 30.26 13.70
CA ASP A 95 -9.41 31.22 12.65
C ASP A 95 -9.60 30.68 11.22
N TRP A 96 -9.69 29.36 11.04
CA TRP A 96 -9.91 28.72 9.75
C TRP A 96 -11.25 29.09 9.09
N LEU A 97 -12.26 29.51 9.87
CA LEU A 97 -13.49 30.06 9.31
C LEU A 97 -13.28 31.36 8.52
N LYS A 98 -12.20 32.10 8.80
CA LYS A 98 -11.84 33.34 8.09
C LYS A 98 -10.73 33.11 7.06
N GLY A 99 -9.70 32.36 7.45
CA GLY A 99 -8.49 32.15 6.64
C GLY A 99 -8.53 30.92 5.72
N GLY A 100 -9.53 30.05 5.87
CA GLY A 100 -9.55 28.73 5.24
C GLY A 100 -8.62 27.72 5.92
N TYR A 101 -8.68 26.47 5.46
CA TYR A 101 -7.79 25.41 5.94
C TYR A 101 -6.38 25.61 5.37
N PRO A 102 -5.33 25.64 6.21
CA PRO A 102 -3.95 25.76 5.74
C PRO A 102 -3.49 24.40 5.21
N ALA A 103 -3.74 24.09 3.94
CA ALA A 103 -3.38 22.78 3.37
C ALA A 103 -1.86 22.56 3.25
N PHE A 104 -1.37 21.38 3.63
CA PHE A 104 0.00 20.96 3.33
C PHE A 104 0.09 20.48 1.88
N SER A 105 -0.83 19.62 1.45
CA SER A 105 -0.92 19.10 0.10
C SER A 105 -1.66 20.05 -0.84
N ARG A 106 -1.17 20.18 -2.08
CA ARG A 106 -1.93 20.80 -3.17
C ARG A 106 -2.85 19.83 -3.90
N GLY A 107 -2.76 18.54 -3.59
CA GLY A 107 -3.51 17.47 -4.27
C GLY A 107 -4.94 17.30 -3.77
N TYR A 108 -5.27 17.90 -2.61
CA TYR A 108 -6.57 17.70 -1.96
C TYR A 108 -7.05 19.02 -1.33
N HIS A 109 -8.17 19.54 -1.83
CA HIS A 109 -8.76 20.80 -1.42
C HIS A 109 -9.67 20.62 -0.19
N THR A 110 -9.60 21.55 0.75
CA THR A 110 -10.39 21.51 1.98
C THR A 110 -11.10 22.85 2.16
N ASP A 111 -12.42 22.86 1.99
CA ASP A 111 -13.23 24.04 2.31
C ASP A 111 -13.68 24.00 3.76
N VAL A 112 -13.70 25.16 4.40
CA VAL A 112 -14.14 25.30 5.78
C VAL A 112 -15.45 26.06 5.82
N HIS A 113 -16.43 25.51 6.53
CA HIS A 113 -17.79 26.05 6.66
C HIS A 113 -18.17 26.15 8.13
N PRO A 114 -19.04 27.08 8.54
CA PRO A 114 -19.66 27.06 9.87
C PRO A 114 -20.44 25.77 10.11
N VAL A 115 -20.35 25.21 11.32
CA VAL A 115 -21.09 23.98 11.70
C VAL A 115 -22.61 24.11 11.52
N ALA A 116 -23.16 25.32 11.61
CA ALA A 116 -24.58 25.60 11.41
C ALA A 116 -25.06 25.22 9.99
N GLU A 117 -24.16 25.23 8.99
CA GLU A 117 -24.48 24.85 7.61
C GLU A 117 -24.65 23.34 7.42
N LEU A 118 -24.34 22.52 8.42
CA LEU A 118 -24.69 21.08 8.39
C LEU A 118 -26.20 20.86 8.27
N GLY A 119 -27.00 21.77 8.81
CA GLY A 119 -28.47 21.69 8.75
C GLY A 119 -29.00 20.35 9.26
N GLN A 120 -29.81 19.67 8.44
CA GLN A 120 -30.41 18.36 8.77
C GLN A 120 -29.60 17.15 8.28
N ARG A 121 -28.34 17.34 7.88
CA ARG A 121 -27.49 16.21 7.44
C ARG A 121 -27.33 15.20 8.57
N ASP A 122 -27.30 13.91 8.19
CA ASP A 122 -27.04 12.77 9.08
C ASP A 122 -25.86 13.10 9.99
N PRO A 123 -25.93 12.99 11.33
CA PRO A 123 -24.81 13.33 12.23
C PRO A 123 -23.66 12.32 12.23
N ARG A 124 -23.76 11.17 11.56
CA ARG A 124 -22.71 10.15 11.61
C ARG A 124 -21.48 10.54 10.76
N GLY A 125 -20.30 10.08 11.16
CA GLY A 125 -19.03 10.36 10.46
C GLY A 125 -17.86 10.72 11.39
N PHE A 126 -16.83 11.34 10.83
CA PHE A 126 -15.62 11.73 11.55
C PHE A 126 -15.72 13.16 12.09
N TYR A 127 -15.40 13.31 13.37
CA TYR A 127 -15.30 14.59 14.07
C TYR A 127 -13.88 14.80 14.57
N TYR A 128 -13.19 15.79 14.00
CA TYR A 128 -11.89 16.23 14.45
C TYR A 128 -12.01 17.10 15.69
N VAL A 129 -11.22 16.80 16.72
CA VAL A 129 -11.15 17.59 17.94
C VAL A 129 -9.82 18.35 17.94
N PHE A 130 -9.90 19.68 17.98
CA PHE A 130 -8.76 20.58 18.10
C PHE A 130 -8.79 21.24 19.48
N GLY A 131 -8.04 20.67 20.42
CA GLY A 131 -8.04 21.14 21.81
C GLY A 131 -7.42 20.12 22.76
N PRO A 132 -7.67 20.26 24.08
CA PRO A 132 -7.16 19.33 25.09
C PRO A 132 -7.60 17.88 24.81
N GLU A 133 -6.74 16.90 25.11
CA GLU A 133 -7.07 15.48 24.89
C GLU A 133 -8.35 15.03 25.61
N SER A 134 -8.65 15.63 26.78
CA SER A 134 -9.87 15.37 27.54
C SER A 134 -11.15 15.77 26.81
N ALA A 135 -11.07 16.69 25.84
CA ALA A 135 -12.23 17.14 25.07
C ALA A 135 -12.81 16.03 24.20
N ALA A 136 -12.00 15.10 23.69
CA ALA A 136 -12.49 14.00 22.85
C ALA A 136 -13.37 13.02 23.64
N ALA A 137 -12.94 12.65 24.85
CA ALA A 137 -13.71 11.78 25.73
C ALA A 137 -15.00 12.46 26.23
N SER A 138 -14.96 13.77 26.48
CA SER A 138 -16.15 14.53 26.86
C SER A 138 -17.11 14.71 25.67
N LEU A 139 -16.60 14.93 24.46
CA LEU A 139 -17.41 15.01 23.24
C LEU A 139 -18.12 13.69 22.97
N THR A 140 -17.42 12.56 23.14
CA THR A 140 -18.01 11.22 23.01
C THR A 140 -19.22 11.08 23.93
N ARG A 141 -19.08 11.41 25.21
CA ARG A 141 -20.20 11.40 26.18
C ARG A 141 -21.35 12.32 25.75
N SER A 142 -21.06 13.53 25.29
CA SER A 142 -22.09 14.46 24.80
C SER A 142 -22.82 13.97 23.55
N LEU A 143 -22.14 13.21 22.68
CA LEU A 143 -22.76 12.59 21.51
C LEU A 143 -23.58 11.35 21.91
N ASP A 144 -23.09 10.56 22.87
CA ASP A 144 -23.82 9.41 23.42
C ASP A 144 -25.13 9.87 24.09
N ASP A 145 -25.11 10.98 24.83
CA ASP A 145 -26.31 11.60 25.44
C ASP A 145 -27.35 12.05 24.39
N LEU A 146 -26.93 12.26 23.14
CA LEU A 146 -27.79 12.59 22.00
C LEU A 146 -28.23 11.35 21.20
N GLY A 147 -27.94 10.14 21.71
CA GLY A 147 -28.31 8.89 21.07
C GLY A 147 -27.38 8.46 19.92
N LEU A 148 -26.14 8.98 19.90
CA LEU A 148 -25.12 8.58 18.93
C LEU A 148 -24.19 7.52 19.53
N VAL A 149 -23.61 6.66 18.69
CA VAL A 149 -22.58 5.71 19.13
C VAL A 149 -21.23 6.21 18.64
N ALA A 150 -20.45 6.78 19.55
CA ALA A 150 -19.18 7.41 19.24
C ALA A 150 -17.98 6.66 19.88
N SER A 151 -16.84 6.69 19.19
CA SER A 151 -15.57 6.16 19.74
C SER A 151 -14.41 7.09 19.43
N VAL A 152 -13.44 7.17 20.34
CA VAL A 152 -12.25 7.99 20.15
C VAL A 152 -11.18 7.17 19.42
N ASN A 153 -10.75 7.69 18.28
CA ASN A 153 -9.63 7.20 17.50
C ASN A 153 -8.44 8.18 17.58
N GLN A 154 -7.23 7.61 17.63
CA GLN A 154 -5.97 8.33 17.75
C GLN A 154 -5.07 8.00 16.55
N PRO A 155 -5.40 8.51 15.34
CA PRO A 155 -4.78 8.10 14.07
C PRO A 155 -3.27 8.31 14.01
N PHE A 156 -2.73 9.19 14.85
CA PHE A 156 -1.29 9.47 14.93
C PHE A 156 -0.55 8.67 16.02
N SER A 157 -1.22 7.75 16.71
CA SER A 157 -0.54 6.85 17.64
C SER A 157 0.42 5.92 16.88
N LEU A 158 1.57 5.62 17.48
CA LEU A 158 2.60 4.78 16.84
C LEU A 158 2.02 3.44 16.35
N ALA A 159 1.17 2.81 17.16
CA ALA A 159 0.54 1.53 16.83
C ALA A 159 -0.39 1.61 15.60
N GLN A 160 -1.19 2.68 15.50
CA GLN A 160 -2.08 2.87 14.33
C GLN A 160 -1.27 3.25 13.09
N LEU A 161 -0.29 4.14 13.21
CA LEU A 161 0.61 4.49 12.11
C LEU A 161 1.37 3.27 11.60
N THR A 162 1.88 2.40 12.48
CA THR A 162 2.53 1.15 12.04
C THR A 162 1.55 0.23 11.34
N THR A 163 0.30 0.14 11.78
CA THR A 163 -0.69 -0.74 11.15
C THR A 163 -1.07 -0.23 9.75
N VAL A 164 -1.25 1.08 9.60
CA VAL A 164 -1.65 1.71 8.33
C VAL A 164 -0.49 1.71 7.33
N TYR A 165 0.74 1.97 7.78
CA TYR A 165 1.89 2.16 6.89
C TYR A 165 2.83 0.96 6.78
N ALA A 166 2.67 -0.13 7.55
CA ALA A 166 3.59 -1.28 7.53
C ALA A 166 3.84 -1.85 6.12
N ASP A 167 2.79 -1.93 5.29
CA ASP A 167 2.90 -2.43 3.93
C ASP A 167 3.20 -1.35 2.88
N SER A 168 3.29 -0.08 3.30
CA SER A 168 3.58 1.02 2.39
C SER A 168 5.02 1.01 1.88
N ALA A 169 5.20 1.54 0.68
CA ALA A 169 6.53 1.76 0.12
C ALA A 169 7.38 2.71 0.98
N LEU A 170 6.76 3.70 1.65
CA LEU A 170 7.44 4.65 2.55
C LEU A 170 8.07 3.95 3.76
N TYR A 171 7.35 3.03 4.40
CA TYR A 171 7.87 2.26 5.53
C TYR A 171 9.08 1.43 5.12
N ARG A 172 9.00 0.74 3.97
CA ARG A 172 10.13 -0.03 3.42
C ARG A 172 11.33 0.87 3.08
N SER A 173 11.10 2.06 2.53
CA SER A 173 12.16 3.03 2.23
C SER A 173 13.02 3.37 3.45
N PHE A 174 12.40 3.52 4.62
CA PHE A 174 13.12 3.83 5.86
C PHE A 174 14.14 2.74 6.21
N PHE A 175 13.74 1.47 6.18
CA PHE A 175 14.64 0.35 6.50
C PHE A 175 15.74 0.18 5.45
N VAL A 176 15.42 0.36 4.17
CA VAL A 176 16.42 0.30 3.09
C VAL A 176 17.50 1.37 3.28
N VAL A 177 17.09 2.61 3.58
CA VAL A 177 18.04 3.71 3.82
C VAL A 177 18.80 3.50 5.12
N ALA A 178 18.16 3.04 6.19
CA ALA A 178 18.85 2.69 7.44
C ALA A 178 19.95 1.66 7.18
N LEU A 179 19.67 0.62 6.40
CA LEU A 179 20.64 -0.41 6.06
C LEU A 179 21.77 0.11 5.15
N ALA A 180 21.45 1.01 4.23
CA ALA A 180 22.45 1.73 3.43
C ALA A 180 23.37 2.58 4.33
N VAL A 181 22.80 3.29 5.31
CA VAL A 181 23.56 4.09 6.28
C VAL A 181 24.50 3.21 7.11
N VAL A 182 24.01 2.07 7.62
CA VAL A 182 24.84 1.08 8.34
C VAL A 182 25.99 0.60 7.44
N THR A 183 25.68 0.19 6.21
CA THR A 183 26.66 -0.35 5.27
C THR A 183 27.72 0.67 4.90
N MET A 184 27.32 1.88 4.53
CA MET A 184 28.24 2.95 4.10
C MET A 184 29.11 3.47 5.25
N THR A 185 28.52 3.66 6.42
CA THR A 185 29.24 4.11 7.62
C THR A 185 30.23 3.03 8.04
N GLY A 186 29.78 1.78 8.14
CA GLY A 186 30.63 0.68 8.57
C GLY A 186 31.77 0.41 7.59
N ALA A 187 31.49 0.33 6.29
CA ALA A 187 32.52 0.19 5.27
C ALA A 187 33.55 1.33 5.33
N SER A 188 33.09 2.57 5.51
CA SER A 188 33.98 3.73 5.58
C SER A 188 34.89 3.75 6.81
N VAL A 189 34.40 3.29 7.97
CA VAL A 189 35.23 3.12 9.17
C VAL A 189 36.27 2.02 8.94
N LEU A 190 35.86 0.87 8.39
CA LEU A 190 36.76 -0.25 8.13
C LEU A 190 37.83 0.10 7.07
N LEU A 191 37.50 0.88 6.04
CA LEU A 191 38.46 1.36 5.05
C LEU A 191 39.53 2.30 5.66
N ASN A 192 39.22 2.94 6.79
CA ASN A 192 40.14 3.77 7.56
C ASN A 192 40.92 3.01 8.65
N ALA A 193 40.79 1.69 8.74
CA ALA A 193 41.42 0.88 9.81
C ALA A 193 42.92 1.16 10.01
N LYS A 194 43.68 1.32 8.92
CA LYS A 194 45.12 1.67 8.98
C LYS A 194 45.35 3.00 9.68
N ALA A 195 44.55 4.02 9.37
CA ALA A 195 44.65 5.34 10.00
C ALA A 195 44.27 5.31 11.48
N TYR A 196 43.37 4.41 11.89
CA TYR A 196 43.07 4.17 13.30
C TYR A 196 44.20 3.42 14.01
N GLY A 197 44.83 2.44 13.35
CA GLY A 197 46.04 1.76 13.84
C GLY A 197 47.19 2.74 14.15
N VAL A 198 47.45 3.70 13.25
CA VAL A 198 48.46 4.75 13.47
C VAL A 198 48.11 5.63 14.68
N GLN A 199 46.84 5.98 14.86
CA GLN A 199 46.41 6.80 16.01
C GLN A 199 46.49 6.03 17.34
N ARG A 200 46.20 4.73 17.33
CA ARG A 200 46.38 3.85 18.48
C ARG A 200 47.85 3.72 18.86
N LEU A 201 48.76 3.65 17.88
CA LEU A 201 50.21 3.67 18.13
C LEU A 201 50.65 4.97 18.81
N GLN A 202 50.02 6.10 18.46
CA GLN A 202 50.23 7.40 19.12
C GLN A 202 49.58 7.50 20.53
N GLY A 203 49.07 6.40 21.09
CA GLY A 203 48.48 6.35 22.42
C GLY A 203 47.04 6.87 22.52
N LYS A 204 46.34 7.10 21.40
CA LYS A 204 44.96 7.60 21.45
C LYS A 204 43.97 6.53 21.89
N SER A 205 43.12 6.88 22.84
CA SER A 205 42.02 6.02 23.30
C SER A 205 40.84 6.01 22.33
N PHE A 206 39.94 5.03 22.47
CA PHE A 206 38.71 4.91 21.67
C PHE A 206 37.90 6.22 21.67
N GLY A 207 37.63 6.79 22.84
CA GLY A 207 36.86 8.03 22.97
C GLY A 207 37.55 9.23 22.32
N GLN A 208 38.88 9.31 22.38
CA GLN A 208 39.63 10.38 21.72
C GLN A 208 39.56 10.29 20.18
N ILE A 209 39.64 9.08 19.62
CA ILE A 209 39.49 8.86 18.17
C ILE A 209 38.05 9.18 17.75
N LEU A 210 37.05 8.67 18.47
CA LEU A 210 35.65 8.92 18.17
C LEU A 210 35.32 10.42 18.24
N LEU A 211 35.71 11.12 19.31
CA LEU A 211 35.48 12.55 19.46
C LEU A 211 36.17 13.36 18.36
N ARG A 212 37.37 12.96 17.94
CA ARG A 212 38.07 13.58 16.81
C ARG A 212 37.27 13.42 15.52
N ASP A 213 36.79 12.21 15.25
CA ASP A 213 35.97 11.92 14.06
C ASP A 213 34.66 12.72 14.11
N MET A 214 33.97 12.76 15.27
CA MET A 214 32.77 13.56 15.45
C MET A 214 33.02 15.06 15.24
N ARG A 215 34.14 15.61 15.74
CA ARG A 215 34.52 17.02 15.51
C ARG A 215 34.81 17.32 14.04
N GLN A 216 35.53 16.41 13.36
CA GLN A 216 35.81 16.56 11.92
C GLN A 216 34.54 16.46 11.07
N LEU A 217 33.56 15.68 11.53
CA LEU A 217 32.27 15.54 10.88
C LEU A 217 31.35 16.72 11.17
N GLY A 218 31.42 17.29 12.38
CA GLY A 218 30.53 18.36 12.85
C GLY A 218 30.49 19.57 11.91
N ALA A 219 31.64 20.03 11.43
CA ALA A 219 31.69 21.15 10.48
C ALA A 219 30.98 20.83 9.15
N PHE A 220 31.21 19.63 8.61
CA PHE A 220 30.52 19.17 7.40
C PHE A 220 29.01 19.00 7.64
N TRP A 221 28.65 18.38 8.75
CA TRP A 221 27.25 18.12 9.11
C TRP A 221 26.49 19.42 9.31
N ALA A 222 27.08 20.44 9.96
CA ALA A 222 26.48 21.75 10.12
C ALA A 222 26.23 22.43 8.76
N VAL A 223 27.21 22.41 7.85
CA VAL A 223 27.06 22.97 6.49
C VAL A 223 26.01 22.21 5.69
N ALA A 224 26.04 20.87 5.72
CA ALA A 224 25.09 20.02 5.01
C ALA A 224 23.66 20.21 5.56
N CYS A 225 23.51 20.28 6.89
CA CYS A 225 22.24 20.52 7.56
C CYS A 225 21.68 21.90 7.20
N ALA A 226 22.51 22.94 7.24
CA ALA A 226 22.12 24.28 6.83
C ALA A 226 21.72 24.32 5.34
N ALA A 227 22.48 23.67 4.47
CA ALA A 227 22.20 23.62 3.02
C ALA A 227 20.90 22.87 2.72
N VAL A 228 20.70 21.69 3.31
CA VAL A 228 19.46 20.90 3.15
C VAL A 228 18.27 21.64 3.75
N SER A 229 18.42 22.25 4.93
CA SER A 229 17.34 23.02 5.55
C SER A 229 16.97 24.24 4.70
N ALA A 230 17.94 25.01 4.21
CA ALA A 230 17.70 26.17 3.36
C ALA A 230 17.01 25.75 2.05
N ALA A 231 17.49 24.69 1.40
CA ALA A 231 16.84 24.15 0.19
C ALA A 231 15.41 23.67 0.47
N THR A 232 15.21 22.97 1.58
CA THR A 232 13.89 22.45 1.99
C THR A 232 12.93 23.59 2.30
N LEU A 233 13.35 24.61 3.06
CA LEU A 233 12.54 25.79 3.37
C LEU A 233 12.22 26.58 2.10
N LEU A 234 13.17 26.74 1.17
CA LEU A 234 12.89 27.40 -0.11
C LEU A 234 11.84 26.63 -0.92
N LEU A 235 12.02 25.32 -1.09
CA LEU A 235 11.09 24.48 -1.84
C LEU A 235 9.71 24.43 -1.18
N LEU A 236 9.66 24.29 0.15
CA LEU A 236 8.41 24.27 0.91
C LEU A 236 7.73 25.64 0.90
N GLY A 237 8.48 26.74 0.97
CA GLY A 237 7.95 28.10 0.82
C GLY A 237 7.31 28.32 -0.55
N LEU A 238 7.97 27.89 -1.62
CA LEU A 238 7.42 27.93 -2.99
C LEU A 238 6.22 26.97 -3.18
N TYR A 239 6.22 25.85 -2.45
CA TYR A 239 5.19 24.81 -2.57
C TYR A 239 3.94 25.08 -1.73
N ASN A 240 4.02 25.59 -0.51
CA ASN A 240 2.81 25.80 0.30
C ASN A 240 2.92 26.97 1.29
N GLY A 241 3.90 27.86 1.11
CA GLY A 241 4.08 29.01 1.99
C GLY A 241 4.57 28.63 3.40
N LEU A 242 5.24 27.48 3.57
CA LEU A 242 5.71 26.95 4.86
C LEU A 242 4.58 26.53 5.82
N THR A 243 3.41 26.22 5.26
CA THR A 243 2.28 25.67 6.00
C THR A 243 2.67 24.37 6.72
N TRP A 244 2.27 24.23 7.99
CA TRP A 244 2.63 23.11 8.89
C TRP A 244 4.14 22.83 9.06
N ILE A 245 4.98 23.87 8.98
CA ILE A 245 6.44 23.73 9.14
C ILE A 245 6.84 23.06 10.47
N GLY A 246 6.07 23.28 11.55
CA GLY A 246 6.33 22.67 12.86
C GLY A 246 6.24 21.14 12.83
N GLN A 247 5.15 20.59 12.28
CA GLN A 247 4.93 19.16 12.11
C GLN A 247 5.93 18.56 11.12
N PHE A 248 6.17 19.26 10.01
CA PHE A 248 7.19 18.83 9.04
C PHE A 248 8.57 18.73 9.70
N ALA A 249 8.95 19.74 10.49
CA ALA A 249 10.23 19.77 11.17
C ALA A 249 10.32 18.70 12.25
N SER A 250 9.26 18.43 13.02
CA SER A 250 9.28 17.40 14.05
C SER A 250 9.49 16.00 13.47
N ILE A 251 8.80 15.67 12.36
CA ILE A 251 8.98 14.40 11.64
C ILE A 251 10.38 14.33 11.03
N ALA A 252 10.84 15.39 10.35
CA ALA A 252 12.16 15.43 9.73
C ALA A 252 13.30 15.30 10.75
N LEU A 253 13.19 15.99 11.90
CA LEU A 253 14.14 15.89 13.01
C LEU A 253 14.10 14.50 13.66
N GLY A 254 12.92 13.92 13.84
CA GLY A 254 12.75 12.56 14.35
C GLY A 254 13.44 11.52 13.46
N CYS A 255 13.20 11.57 12.14
CA CYS A 255 13.88 10.71 11.17
C CYS A 255 15.40 10.95 11.14
N THR A 256 15.82 12.21 11.13
CA THR A 256 17.25 12.59 11.14
C THR A 256 17.94 12.07 12.39
N PHE A 257 17.31 12.21 13.54
CA PHE A 257 17.81 11.72 14.82
C PHE A 257 17.93 10.20 14.82
N ALA A 258 16.88 9.48 14.43
CA ALA A 258 16.88 8.01 14.38
C ALA A 258 17.98 7.47 13.46
N LEU A 259 18.09 7.99 12.23
CA LEU A 259 19.10 7.56 11.27
C LEU A 259 20.53 7.98 11.68
N SER A 260 20.69 9.16 12.27
CA SER A 260 21.99 9.60 12.80
C SER A 260 22.43 8.77 14.01
N LEU A 261 21.49 8.34 14.86
CA LEU A 261 21.76 7.43 15.95
C LEU A 261 22.21 6.06 15.43
N ILE A 262 21.55 5.52 14.40
CA ILE A 262 21.97 4.29 13.72
C ILE A 262 23.39 4.44 13.14
N ALA A 263 23.68 5.56 12.47
CA ALA A 263 25.01 5.85 11.95
C ALA A 263 26.06 5.90 13.08
N LEU A 264 25.75 6.58 14.19
CA LEU A 264 26.63 6.71 15.34
C LEU A 264 26.91 5.35 16.00
N VAL A 265 25.86 4.55 16.27
CA VAL A 265 26.00 3.20 16.83
C VAL A 265 26.85 2.33 15.92
N THR A 266 26.61 2.40 14.60
CA THR A 266 27.41 1.67 13.61
C THR A 266 28.87 2.13 13.62
N HIS A 267 29.13 3.44 13.65
CA HIS A 267 30.48 3.98 13.71
C HIS A 267 31.20 3.49 14.97
N CYS A 268 30.55 3.55 16.13
CA CYS A 268 31.08 3.06 17.39
C CYS A 268 31.39 1.56 17.32
N ALA A 269 30.45 0.74 16.83
CA ALA A 269 30.63 -0.70 16.72
C ALA A 269 31.79 -1.08 15.78
N MET A 270 31.88 -0.43 14.61
CA MET A 270 32.95 -0.70 13.65
C MET A 270 34.30 -0.15 14.10
N LEU A 271 34.32 0.99 14.80
CA LEU A 271 35.55 1.50 15.42
C LEU A 271 36.01 0.54 16.51
N TRP A 272 35.10 0.06 17.36
CA TRP A 272 35.40 -0.94 18.39
C TRP A 272 35.97 -2.23 17.77
N LEU A 273 35.44 -2.66 16.63
CA LEU A 273 35.98 -3.78 15.86
C LEU A 273 37.47 -3.56 15.51
N THR A 274 37.86 -2.36 15.10
CA THR A 274 39.28 -2.05 14.80
C THR A 274 40.19 -2.05 16.04
N PHE A 275 39.62 -1.94 17.24
CA PHE A 275 40.36 -2.04 18.50
C PHE A 275 40.62 -3.49 18.94
N GLN A 276 39.87 -4.46 18.42
CA GLN A 276 40.05 -5.89 18.70
C GLN A 276 41.28 -6.50 17.99
N THR A 277 41.92 -5.76 17.09
CA THR A 277 43.18 -6.15 16.43
C THR A 277 44.40 -5.60 17.16
N ASP A 278 45.46 -6.41 17.25
CA ASP A 278 46.78 -5.97 17.73
C ASP A 278 47.29 -4.77 16.93
N VAL A 279 47.96 -3.84 17.60
CA VAL A 279 48.40 -2.56 16.99
C VAL A 279 49.31 -2.80 15.77
N LEU A 280 50.22 -3.77 15.85
CA LEU A 280 51.11 -4.16 14.74
C LEU A 280 50.36 -4.64 13.49
N ARG A 281 49.29 -5.41 13.68
CA ARG A 281 48.42 -5.88 12.58
C ARG A 281 47.52 -4.75 12.06
N ALA A 282 47.01 -3.92 12.95
CA ALA A 282 46.22 -2.73 12.60
C ALA A 282 47.02 -1.72 11.75
N LEU A 283 48.33 -1.58 11.98
CA LEU A 283 49.23 -0.74 11.15
C LEU A 283 49.35 -1.23 9.71
N LYS A 284 49.19 -2.54 9.48
CA LYS A 284 49.07 -3.13 8.13
C LYS A 284 47.66 -2.99 7.54
N GLY A 285 46.71 -2.45 8.31
CA GLY A 285 45.30 -2.34 7.92
C GLY A 285 44.55 -3.66 7.98
N GLU A 286 45.05 -4.63 8.75
CA GLU A 286 44.35 -5.89 8.98
C GLU A 286 43.13 -5.67 9.89
N LEU A 287 42.05 -6.38 9.60
CA LEU A 287 40.82 -6.39 10.38
C LEU A 287 40.68 -7.75 11.07
N PRO A 288 39.97 -7.82 12.23
CA PRO A 288 39.70 -9.11 12.88
C PRO A 288 38.74 -9.91 11.98
N ALA A 289 39.30 -10.75 11.11
CA ALA A 289 38.58 -11.27 9.95
C ALA A 289 37.31 -12.07 10.29
N ARG A 290 37.28 -12.76 11.45
CA ARG A 290 36.07 -13.44 11.93
C ARG A 290 34.96 -12.44 12.25
N ALA A 291 35.25 -11.45 13.08
CA ALA A 291 34.27 -10.45 13.49
C ALA A 291 33.83 -9.57 12.31
N ALA A 292 34.75 -9.17 11.43
CA ALA A 292 34.42 -8.43 10.20
C ALA A 292 33.51 -9.24 9.26
N SER A 293 33.73 -10.56 9.13
CA SER A 293 32.86 -11.42 8.32
C SER A 293 31.48 -11.56 8.96
N VAL A 294 31.39 -11.78 10.28
CA VAL A 294 30.11 -11.86 11.01
C VAL A 294 29.32 -10.56 10.86
N SER A 295 29.97 -9.40 11.04
CA SER A 295 29.32 -8.09 10.85
C SER A 295 28.80 -7.90 9.43
N ALA A 296 29.55 -8.33 8.41
CA ALA A 296 29.10 -8.26 7.03
C ALA A 296 27.85 -9.13 6.79
N TYR A 297 27.80 -10.35 7.33
CA TYR A 297 26.63 -11.23 7.21
C TYR A 297 25.42 -10.75 8.02
N LEU A 298 25.63 -10.10 9.18
CA LEU A 298 24.55 -9.49 9.97
C LEU A 298 23.83 -8.35 9.22
N VAL A 299 24.50 -7.70 8.27
CA VAL A 299 23.88 -6.70 7.39
C VAL A 299 23.35 -7.35 6.12
N ARG A 300 24.09 -8.31 5.55
CA ARG A 300 23.76 -8.99 4.30
C ARG A 300 22.45 -9.78 4.40
N ILE A 301 22.23 -10.56 5.46
CA ILE A 301 21.03 -11.38 5.60
C ILE A 301 19.75 -10.52 5.64
N PRO A 302 19.64 -9.47 6.48
CA PRO A 302 18.50 -8.55 6.42
C PRO A 302 18.37 -7.84 5.07
N ALA A 303 19.48 -7.46 4.42
CA ALA A 303 19.45 -6.86 3.09
C ALA A 303 18.84 -7.80 2.05
N LEU A 304 19.14 -9.10 2.14
CA LEU A 304 18.64 -10.12 1.23
C LEU A 304 17.14 -10.30 1.40
N LEU A 305 16.68 -10.44 2.65
CA LEU A 305 15.25 -10.56 2.97
C LEU A 305 14.46 -9.32 2.54
N LEU A 306 15.02 -8.13 2.77
CA LEU A 306 14.40 -6.87 2.39
C LEU A 306 14.36 -6.69 0.86
N ALA A 307 15.45 -7.01 0.16
CA ALA A 307 15.50 -6.97 -1.29
C ALA A 307 14.49 -7.94 -1.92
N LEU A 308 14.37 -9.16 -1.38
CA LEU A 308 13.39 -10.13 -1.83
C LEU A 308 11.95 -9.64 -1.61
N SER A 309 11.63 -9.13 -0.42
CA SER A 309 10.32 -8.56 -0.10
C SER A 309 9.94 -7.40 -1.02
N ILE A 310 10.88 -6.49 -1.32
CA ILE A 310 10.66 -5.37 -2.24
C ILE A 310 10.56 -5.87 -3.68
N ALA A 311 11.37 -6.85 -4.08
CA ALA A 311 11.34 -7.43 -5.41
C ALA A 311 9.96 -8.04 -5.73
N THR A 312 9.38 -8.81 -4.79
CA THR A 312 8.00 -9.31 -4.91
C THR A 312 7.00 -8.16 -5.02
N ALA A 313 7.13 -7.10 -4.21
CA ALA A 313 6.25 -5.93 -4.30
C ALA A 313 6.37 -5.22 -5.66
N VAL A 314 7.58 -5.11 -6.22
CA VAL A 314 7.83 -4.53 -7.55
C VAL A 314 7.15 -5.37 -8.64
N VAL A 315 7.18 -6.71 -8.55
CA VAL A 315 6.49 -7.59 -9.51
C VAL A 315 4.98 -7.37 -9.44
N LEU A 316 4.40 -7.41 -8.23
CA LEU A 316 2.96 -7.18 -8.03
C LEU A 316 2.55 -5.78 -8.49
N GLY A 317 3.34 -4.76 -8.15
CA GLY A 317 3.12 -3.38 -8.58
C GLY A 317 3.24 -3.23 -10.10
N ALA A 318 4.18 -3.92 -10.75
CA ALA A 318 4.30 -3.91 -12.21
C ALA A 318 3.08 -4.55 -12.89
N GLN A 319 2.62 -5.69 -12.38
CA GLN A 319 1.42 -6.36 -12.88
C GLN A 319 0.19 -5.45 -12.74
N ASP A 320 0.03 -4.81 -11.58
CA ASP A 320 -1.10 -3.89 -11.35
C ASP A 320 -1.03 -2.65 -12.24
N VAL A 321 0.16 -2.05 -12.44
CA VAL A 321 0.34 -0.95 -13.40
C VAL A 321 -0.03 -1.38 -14.82
N LEU A 322 0.38 -2.57 -15.27
CA LEU A 322 0.07 -3.06 -16.61
C LEU A 322 -1.42 -3.34 -16.78
N ALA A 323 -2.07 -3.99 -15.80
CA ALA A 323 -3.50 -4.26 -15.83
C ALA A 323 -4.33 -2.96 -15.89
N ARG A 324 -3.99 -1.97 -15.04
CA ARG A 324 -4.64 -0.65 -15.02
C ARG A 324 -4.36 0.18 -16.27
N GLN A 325 -3.20 0.01 -16.89
CA GLN A 325 -2.91 0.63 -18.19
C GLN A 325 -3.78 0.03 -19.30
N GLU A 326 -4.04 -1.27 -19.26
CA GLU A 326 -4.87 -1.95 -20.23
C GLU A 326 -6.35 -1.55 -20.11
N SER A 327 -6.85 -1.37 -18.88
CA SER A 327 -8.23 -0.89 -18.63
C SER A 327 -8.42 0.61 -18.88
N ARG A 328 -7.34 1.39 -18.98
CA ARG A 328 -7.38 2.85 -19.20
C ARG A 328 -8.22 3.25 -20.42
N GLU A 329 -8.09 2.52 -21.53
CA GLU A 329 -8.87 2.83 -22.74
C GLU A 329 -10.36 2.56 -22.55
N ALA A 330 -10.73 1.53 -21.78
CA ALA A 330 -12.12 1.25 -21.45
C ALA A 330 -12.70 2.38 -20.60
N TYR A 331 -11.98 2.84 -19.58
CA TYR A 331 -12.38 3.98 -18.75
C TYR A 331 -12.44 5.31 -19.51
N ALA A 332 -11.61 5.51 -20.53
CA ALA A 332 -11.67 6.72 -21.35
C ALA A 332 -12.94 6.79 -22.21
N LYS A 333 -13.56 5.63 -22.53
CA LYS A 333 -14.74 5.54 -23.41
C LYS A 333 -16.07 5.69 -22.68
N ILE A 334 -16.12 5.54 -21.37
CA ILE A 334 -17.38 5.55 -20.60
C ILE A 334 -17.88 6.95 -20.23
N GLY A 335 -17.10 8.01 -20.49
CA GLY A 335 -17.49 9.40 -20.21
C GLY A 335 -17.70 9.69 -18.73
N ASP A 336 -18.75 10.45 -18.40
CA ASP A 336 -19.06 10.91 -17.04
C ASP A 336 -19.82 9.87 -16.19
N ALA A 337 -19.76 8.60 -16.58
CA ALA A 337 -20.37 7.51 -15.85
C ALA A 337 -19.90 7.50 -14.38
N THR A 338 -20.84 7.43 -13.45
CA THR A 338 -20.60 7.78 -12.05
C THR A 338 -21.17 6.72 -11.11
N SER A 339 -20.38 6.33 -10.11
CA SER A 339 -20.83 5.46 -9.01
C SER A 339 -21.22 6.29 -7.79
N ILE A 340 -22.07 5.73 -6.93
CA ILE A 340 -22.47 6.38 -5.67
C ILE A 340 -21.68 5.82 -4.49
N ARG A 341 -21.52 6.62 -3.44
CA ARG A 341 -20.92 6.23 -2.18
C ARG A 341 -21.90 6.46 -1.05
N PHE A 342 -22.10 5.43 -0.23
CA PHE A 342 -22.94 5.54 0.96
C PHE A 342 -22.18 6.08 2.17
N ASN A 343 -22.93 6.48 3.19
CA ASN A 343 -22.36 6.71 4.51
C ASN A 343 -21.74 5.41 5.03
N GLY A 344 -20.45 5.44 5.39
CA GLY A 344 -19.73 4.28 5.94
C GLY A 344 -19.98 4.04 7.42
N SER A 345 -20.58 5.00 8.12
CA SER A 345 -20.95 4.90 9.53
C SER A 345 -22.36 4.31 9.68
N LEU A 346 -22.53 3.04 9.34
CA LEU A 346 -23.79 2.28 9.46
C LEU A 346 -23.53 0.99 10.26
N ALA A 347 -23.30 1.11 11.57
CA ALA A 347 -22.93 -0.05 12.40
C ALA A 347 -24.09 -0.99 12.74
N SER A 348 -25.31 -0.48 12.97
CA SER A 348 -26.48 -1.30 13.32
C SER A 348 -27.19 -1.92 12.12
N ASP A 349 -27.78 -3.09 12.37
CA ASP A 349 -28.72 -3.74 11.45
C ASP A 349 -29.92 -2.85 11.13
N THR A 350 -30.34 -1.97 12.04
CA THR A 350 -31.43 -1.01 11.82
C THR A 350 -31.02 0.06 10.82
N ALA A 351 -29.80 0.60 10.93
CA ALA A 351 -29.28 1.57 9.98
C ALA A 351 -29.10 0.95 8.57
N LEU A 352 -28.61 -0.29 8.50
CA LEU A 352 -28.49 -1.03 7.24
C LEU A 352 -29.86 -1.34 6.61
N ARG A 353 -30.84 -1.78 7.41
CA ARG A 353 -32.21 -1.98 6.92
C ARG A 353 -32.84 -0.69 6.40
N SER A 354 -32.64 0.43 7.10
CA SER A 354 -33.12 1.74 6.67
C SER A 354 -32.49 2.18 5.33
N LEU A 355 -31.20 1.89 5.11
CA LEU A 355 -30.56 2.10 3.81
C LEU A 355 -31.25 1.27 2.72
N ASP A 356 -31.46 -0.02 2.96
CA ASP A 356 -32.08 -0.94 2.01
C ASP A 356 -33.52 -0.50 1.64
N GLU A 357 -34.31 -0.06 2.62
CA GLU A 357 -35.71 0.35 2.45
C GLU A 357 -35.84 1.70 1.71
N ASN A 358 -34.93 2.65 1.91
CA ASN A 358 -35.04 3.99 1.32
C ASN A 358 -34.28 4.11 -0.01
N VAL A 359 -33.09 3.53 -0.12
CA VAL A 359 -32.23 3.64 -1.30
C VAL A 359 -32.48 2.52 -2.30
N GLY A 360 -32.73 1.30 -1.85
CA GLY A 360 -32.92 0.15 -2.74
C GLY A 360 -34.05 0.33 -3.76
N PRO A 361 -35.26 0.77 -3.36
CA PRO A 361 -36.35 1.03 -4.31
C PRO A 361 -36.03 2.14 -5.33
N TRP A 362 -35.19 3.11 -4.97
CA TRP A 362 -34.72 4.12 -5.92
C TRP A 362 -33.79 3.50 -6.95
N LEU A 363 -32.80 2.70 -6.53
CA LEU A 363 -31.88 2.03 -7.44
C LEU A 363 -32.61 1.05 -8.37
N ARG A 364 -33.59 0.30 -7.86
CA ARG A 364 -34.42 -0.58 -8.70
C ARG A 364 -35.25 0.22 -9.72
N GLN A 365 -35.76 1.38 -9.33
CA GLN A 365 -36.48 2.25 -10.26
C GLN A 365 -35.54 2.83 -11.33
N ALA A 366 -34.35 3.28 -10.95
CA ALA A 366 -33.33 3.75 -11.88
C ALA A 366 -32.89 2.63 -12.85
N ASP A 367 -32.86 1.38 -12.39
CA ASP A 367 -32.63 0.21 -13.26
C ASP A 367 -33.74 0.04 -14.28
N ARG A 368 -34.99 0.07 -13.82
CA ARG A 368 -36.18 0.00 -14.68
C ARG A 368 -36.18 1.08 -15.77
N ASP A 369 -35.73 2.28 -15.42
CA ASP A 369 -35.66 3.43 -16.30
C ASP A 369 -34.41 3.39 -17.23
N GLY A 370 -33.56 2.37 -17.09
CA GLY A 370 -32.34 2.19 -17.90
C GLY A 370 -31.24 3.20 -17.59
N GLN A 371 -31.29 3.84 -16.41
CA GLN A 371 -30.35 4.89 -16.00
C GLN A 371 -29.04 4.32 -15.43
N ILE A 372 -29.08 3.07 -14.95
CA ILE A 372 -27.93 2.41 -14.32
C ILE A 372 -27.47 1.16 -15.06
N ILE A 373 -26.19 0.87 -14.88
CA ILE A 373 -25.55 -0.42 -15.16
C ILE A 373 -25.31 -1.11 -13.81
N VAL A 374 -25.74 -2.37 -13.71
CA VAL A 374 -25.30 -3.26 -12.64
C VAL A 374 -24.19 -4.14 -13.20
N ALA A 375 -23.03 -4.14 -12.55
CA ALA A 375 -21.85 -4.89 -12.93
C ALA A 375 -21.22 -5.54 -11.69
N GLY A 376 -22.00 -6.35 -10.99
CA GLY A 376 -21.55 -7.06 -9.79
C GLY A 376 -20.52 -8.12 -10.16
N HIS A 377 -19.35 -8.09 -9.53
CA HIS A 377 -18.28 -9.07 -9.76
C HIS A 377 -18.01 -9.89 -8.50
N ARG A 378 -17.87 -11.21 -8.67
CA ARG A 378 -17.53 -12.16 -7.62
C ARG A 378 -16.57 -13.22 -8.17
N ASP A 379 -15.73 -13.76 -7.30
CA ASP A 379 -14.94 -14.96 -7.60
C ASP A 379 -15.90 -16.17 -7.71
N LEU A 380 -15.92 -16.83 -8.86
CA LEU A 380 -16.82 -17.95 -9.13
C LEU A 380 -16.46 -19.16 -8.29
N ARG A 381 -15.18 -19.45 -8.05
CA ARG A 381 -14.74 -20.60 -7.25
C ARG A 381 -15.21 -20.49 -5.81
N LEU A 382 -15.01 -19.33 -5.20
CA LEU A 382 -15.47 -19.06 -3.82
C LEU A 382 -16.99 -19.06 -3.73
N SER A 383 -17.68 -18.58 -4.78
CA SER A 383 -19.14 -18.51 -4.82
C SER A 383 -19.80 -19.86 -5.14
N ALA A 384 -19.12 -20.75 -5.85
CA ALA A 384 -19.69 -21.98 -6.39
C ALA A 384 -19.28 -23.26 -5.66
N GLY A 385 -18.10 -23.28 -5.04
CA GLY A 385 -17.56 -24.48 -4.36
C GLY A 385 -17.51 -25.71 -5.27
N ILE A 386 -17.31 -25.52 -6.59
CA ILE A 386 -17.32 -26.60 -7.58
C ILE A 386 -15.96 -27.33 -7.54
N PRO A 387 -15.91 -28.64 -7.22
CA PRO A 387 -14.67 -29.41 -7.23
C PRO A 387 -14.03 -29.41 -8.63
N GLY A 388 -12.72 -29.10 -8.70
CA GLY A 388 -11.96 -29.08 -9.96
C GLY A 388 -12.00 -27.76 -10.74
N LEU A 389 -12.79 -26.76 -10.32
CA LEU A 389 -12.76 -25.43 -10.91
C LEU A 389 -11.60 -24.61 -10.34
N THR A 390 -10.54 -24.40 -11.12
CA THR A 390 -9.31 -23.73 -10.66
C THR A 390 -9.37 -22.20 -10.77
N LYS A 391 -10.09 -21.67 -11.76
CA LYS A 391 -10.27 -20.22 -12.02
C LYS A 391 -11.66 -19.94 -12.58
N GLY A 392 -12.17 -18.72 -12.37
CA GLY A 392 -13.39 -18.23 -13.00
C GLY A 392 -13.99 -17.02 -12.30
N ASP A 393 -14.59 -16.15 -13.09
CA ASP A 393 -15.28 -14.95 -12.63
C ASP A 393 -16.79 -15.10 -12.80
N LEU A 394 -17.54 -14.55 -11.86
CA LEU A 394 -19.00 -14.44 -11.93
C LEU A 394 -19.38 -12.96 -12.04
N LEU A 395 -20.07 -12.61 -13.11
CA LEU A 395 -20.68 -11.30 -13.27
C LEU A 395 -22.20 -11.40 -13.09
N VAL A 396 -22.75 -10.52 -12.27
CA VAL A 396 -24.20 -10.33 -12.11
C VAL A 396 -24.55 -8.96 -12.67
N VAL A 397 -25.26 -8.96 -13.80
CA VAL A 397 -25.47 -7.78 -14.63
C VAL A 397 -26.93 -7.61 -15.04
N ASN A 398 -27.31 -6.36 -15.34
CA ASN A 398 -28.64 -6.04 -15.87
C ASN A 398 -28.64 -6.02 -17.42
N GLU A 399 -29.80 -5.83 -18.06
CA GLU A 399 -29.90 -5.71 -19.51
C GLU A 399 -29.20 -4.45 -20.05
N SER A 400 -29.18 -3.36 -19.28
CA SER A 400 -28.42 -2.13 -19.62
C SER A 400 -26.92 -2.40 -19.79
N PHE A 401 -26.35 -3.34 -19.02
CA PHE A 401 -24.96 -3.77 -19.18
C PHE A 401 -24.69 -4.33 -20.58
N LEU A 402 -25.51 -5.28 -21.04
CA LEU A 402 -25.35 -5.89 -22.37
C LEU A 402 -25.58 -4.89 -23.52
N ALA A 403 -26.39 -3.85 -23.27
CA ALA A 403 -26.61 -2.79 -24.24
C ALA A 403 -25.33 -1.98 -24.49
N LYS A 404 -24.47 -1.85 -23.47
CA LYS A 404 -23.22 -1.09 -23.53
C LYS A 404 -22.00 -1.95 -23.81
N GLN A 405 -21.93 -3.15 -23.22
CA GLN A 405 -20.79 -4.05 -23.30
C GLN A 405 -21.05 -5.17 -24.32
N PRO A 406 -20.19 -5.32 -25.35
CA PRO A 406 -20.34 -6.40 -26.30
C PRO A 406 -19.94 -7.73 -25.66
N VAL A 407 -20.92 -8.62 -25.46
CA VAL A 407 -20.71 -10.02 -25.08
C VAL A 407 -21.06 -10.89 -26.28
N LEU A 408 -20.20 -11.86 -26.61
CA LEU A 408 -20.35 -12.69 -27.80
C LEU A 408 -20.86 -14.09 -27.47
N ASP A 409 -21.77 -14.60 -28.30
CA ASP A 409 -22.20 -16.00 -28.30
C ASP A 409 -21.10 -16.91 -28.87
N ALA A 410 -21.26 -18.23 -28.73
CA ALA A 410 -20.35 -19.23 -29.31
C ALA A 410 -20.09 -19.05 -30.83
N ALA A 411 -21.05 -18.48 -31.57
CA ALA A 411 -20.90 -18.19 -33.00
C ALA A 411 -20.21 -16.84 -33.29
N GLY A 412 -19.75 -16.12 -32.26
CA GLY A 412 -19.11 -14.82 -32.37
C GLY A 412 -20.07 -13.66 -32.66
N ARG A 413 -21.38 -13.87 -32.53
CA ARG A 413 -22.40 -12.82 -32.69
C ARG A 413 -22.64 -12.13 -31.36
N ARG A 414 -22.96 -10.85 -31.39
CA ARG A 414 -23.31 -10.10 -30.19
C ARG A 414 -24.61 -10.62 -29.58
N ILE A 415 -24.58 -10.86 -28.28
CA ILE A 415 -25.77 -11.16 -27.48
C ILE A 415 -26.47 -9.83 -27.21
N GLU A 416 -27.56 -9.59 -27.92
CA GLU A 416 -28.33 -8.35 -27.77
C GLU A 416 -29.15 -8.33 -26.47
N PRO A 417 -29.42 -7.14 -25.90
CA PRO A 417 -30.42 -6.96 -24.87
C PRO A 417 -31.79 -7.43 -25.34
N THR A 418 -32.57 -8.08 -24.48
CA THR A 418 -33.89 -8.59 -24.85
C THR A 418 -34.97 -7.95 -23.98
N ALA A 419 -35.73 -7.01 -24.56
CA ALA A 419 -36.93 -6.44 -23.92
C ALA A 419 -38.10 -7.44 -23.86
N ALA A 420 -38.02 -8.55 -24.59
CA ALA A 420 -39.16 -9.45 -24.86
C ALA A 420 -39.42 -10.53 -23.79
N ALA A 421 -38.58 -10.66 -22.76
CA ALA A 421 -38.71 -11.70 -21.73
C ALA A 421 -38.45 -11.15 -20.32
N PRO A 422 -39.36 -10.32 -19.78
CA PRO A 422 -39.18 -9.67 -18.47
C PRO A 422 -39.10 -10.64 -17.29
N ASP A 423 -39.52 -11.90 -17.48
CA ASP A 423 -39.53 -12.95 -16.46
C ASP A 423 -38.42 -14.00 -16.63
N GLN A 424 -37.43 -13.75 -17.50
CA GLN A 424 -36.36 -14.70 -17.81
C GLN A 424 -34.98 -14.14 -17.45
N ILE A 425 -34.21 -14.92 -16.69
CA ILE A 425 -32.81 -14.71 -16.39
C ILE A 425 -31.97 -15.44 -17.44
N ARG A 426 -30.94 -14.79 -17.99
CA ARG A 426 -30.01 -15.44 -18.91
C ARG A 426 -28.70 -15.75 -18.20
N LEU A 427 -28.28 -17.00 -18.27
CA LEU A 427 -26.99 -17.46 -17.75
C LEU A 427 -26.07 -17.71 -18.95
N LEU A 428 -25.11 -16.80 -19.16
CA LEU A 428 -24.10 -16.91 -20.21
C LEU A 428 -22.92 -17.70 -19.65
N ILE A 429 -22.56 -18.79 -20.32
CA ILE A 429 -21.51 -19.71 -19.86
C ILE A 429 -20.46 -19.84 -20.96
N PRO A 430 -19.17 -19.55 -20.66
CA PRO A 430 -18.08 -19.79 -21.60
C PRO A 430 -18.03 -21.24 -22.07
N GLU A 431 -17.64 -21.49 -23.31
CA GLU A 431 -17.52 -22.82 -23.89
C GLU A 431 -16.62 -23.73 -23.04
N GLY A 432 -15.54 -23.18 -22.49
CA GLY A 432 -14.62 -23.89 -21.58
C GLY A 432 -15.27 -24.36 -20.26
N LEU A 433 -16.41 -23.78 -19.86
CA LEU A 433 -17.16 -24.16 -18.66
C LEU A 433 -18.46 -24.93 -18.96
N ALA A 434 -18.67 -25.33 -20.22
CA ALA A 434 -19.90 -26.02 -20.64
C ALA A 434 -20.19 -27.28 -19.82
N GLN A 435 -19.17 -28.01 -19.38
CA GLN A 435 -19.31 -29.20 -18.53
C GLN A 435 -19.96 -28.92 -17.17
N HIS A 436 -19.90 -27.69 -16.67
CA HIS A 436 -20.47 -27.28 -15.39
C HIS A 436 -21.86 -26.64 -15.54
N THR A 437 -22.43 -26.58 -16.75
CA THR A 437 -23.69 -25.87 -17.05
C THR A 437 -24.83 -26.22 -16.10
N GLY A 438 -25.07 -27.51 -15.83
CA GLY A 438 -26.13 -27.94 -14.92
C GLY A 438 -25.96 -27.36 -13.52
N ARG A 439 -24.74 -27.43 -12.99
CA ARG A 439 -24.41 -26.93 -11.65
C ARG A 439 -24.47 -25.40 -11.56
N LEU A 440 -23.95 -24.71 -12.56
CA LEU A 440 -24.02 -23.24 -12.64
C LEU A 440 -25.47 -22.74 -12.71
N LYS A 441 -26.33 -23.47 -13.45
CA LYS A 441 -27.76 -23.19 -13.52
C LYS A 441 -28.46 -23.36 -12.17
N GLU A 442 -28.14 -24.43 -11.43
CA GLU A 442 -28.68 -24.67 -10.08
C GLU A 442 -28.28 -23.58 -9.08
N LEU A 443 -27.07 -23.01 -9.19
CA LEU A 443 -26.56 -22.01 -8.25
C LEU A 443 -27.00 -20.58 -8.57
N THR A 444 -27.50 -20.33 -9.78
CA THR A 444 -27.93 -18.99 -10.24
C THR A 444 -28.95 -18.32 -9.31
N PRO A 445 -30.02 -19.00 -8.85
CA PRO A 445 -30.94 -18.42 -7.86
C PRO A 445 -30.26 -17.92 -6.59
N THR A 446 -29.33 -18.71 -6.05
CA THR A 446 -28.59 -18.39 -4.82
C THR A 446 -27.66 -17.21 -5.02
N TRP A 447 -27.04 -17.06 -6.18
CA TRP A 447 -26.15 -15.92 -6.45
C TRP A 447 -26.90 -14.61 -6.67
N LEU A 448 -28.03 -14.67 -7.37
CA LEU A 448 -28.82 -13.50 -7.72
C LEU A 448 -29.69 -13.01 -6.55
N SER A 449 -30.27 -13.94 -5.78
CA SER A 449 -31.11 -13.66 -4.60
C SER A 449 -30.71 -14.52 -3.40
N PRO A 450 -29.56 -14.25 -2.73
CA PRO A 450 -29.08 -15.10 -1.63
C PRO A 450 -30.05 -15.21 -0.45
N SER A 451 -30.82 -14.15 -0.18
CA SER A 451 -31.76 -14.11 0.95
C SER A 451 -33.08 -14.83 0.66
N ASP A 452 -33.42 -15.02 -0.60
CA ASP A 452 -34.62 -15.75 -1.02
C ASP A 452 -34.38 -16.41 -2.41
N PRO A 453 -33.62 -17.52 -2.45
CA PRO A 453 -33.33 -18.21 -3.72
C PRO A 453 -34.58 -18.85 -4.33
N GLY A 454 -35.56 -19.25 -3.49
CA GLY A 454 -36.77 -19.94 -3.91
C GLY A 454 -37.70 -19.11 -4.80
N LYS A 455 -37.53 -17.78 -4.78
CA LYS A 455 -38.24 -16.84 -5.65
C LYS A 455 -37.93 -17.01 -7.15
N ILE A 456 -36.79 -17.60 -7.47
CA ILE A 456 -36.35 -17.81 -8.86
C ILE A 456 -36.56 -19.29 -9.21
N ALA A 457 -37.55 -19.56 -10.05
CA ALA A 457 -37.77 -20.92 -10.53
C ALA A 457 -36.67 -21.33 -11.54
N PRO A 458 -36.16 -22.58 -11.51
CA PRO A 458 -35.15 -23.05 -12.47
C PRO A 458 -35.57 -22.91 -13.95
N ALA A 459 -36.88 -22.90 -14.24
CA ALA A 459 -37.43 -22.67 -15.57
C ALA A 459 -37.24 -21.22 -16.07
N GLN A 460 -37.07 -20.26 -15.17
CA GLN A 460 -36.79 -18.85 -15.49
C GLN A 460 -35.33 -18.64 -15.89
N VAL A 461 -34.43 -19.59 -15.60
CA VAL A 461 -33.01 -19.49 -15.96
C VAL A 461 -32.76 -20.15 -17.32
N LYS A 462 -32.48 -19.34 -18.33
CA LYS A 462 -32.11 -19.77 -19.68
C LYS A 462 -30.59 -19.72 -19.85
N THR A 463 -29.99 -20.87 -20.12
CA THR A 463 -28.56 -20.99 -20.40
C THR A 463 -28.25 -20.66 -21.84
N LEU A 464 -27.22 -19.86 -22.08
CA LEU A 464 -26.70 -19.54 -23.41
C LEU A 464 -25.18 -19.71 -23.40
N PRO A 465 -24.59 -20.35 -24.42
CA PRO A 465 -23.15 -20.44 -24.53
C PRO A 465 -22.56 -19.08 -24.95
N SER A 466 -21.46 -18.68 -24.33
CA SER A 466 -20.68 -17.50 -24.68
C SER A 466 -19.30 -17.91 -25.17
N LYS A 467 -18.71 -17.13 -26.07
CA LYS A 467 -17.41 -17.43 -26.68
C LYS A 467 -16.27 -17.45 -25.65
N ASP A 468 -15.30 -18.34 -25.81
CA ASP A 468 -14.03 -18.28 -25.04
C ASP A 468 -13.07 -17.19 -25.55
N GLY A 469 -12.13 -16.78 -24.70
CA GLY A 469 -11.13 -15.74 -24.96
C GLY A 469 -11.68 -14.31 -24.98
N GLN A 470 -12.88 -14.05 -24.47
CA GLN A 470 -13.46 -12.70 -24.43
C GLN A 470 -13.13 -11.97 -23.13
N ARG A 471 -12.82 -10.67 -23.24
CA ARG A 471 -12.57 -9.79 -22.09
C ARG A 471 -13.75 -8.87 -21.87
N VAL A 472 -14.27 -8.85 -20.66
CA VAL A 472 -15.50 -8.14 -20.30
C VAL A 472 -15.19 -7.08 -19.26
N PHE A 473 -15.65 -5.86 -19.49
CA PHE A 473 -15.42 -4.70 -18.62
C PHE A 473 -16.43 -4.65 -17.47
N THR A 474 -15.92 -4.57 -16.24
CA THR A 474 -16.73 -4.64 -15.00
C THR A 474 -17.07 -3.27 -14.42
N TYR A 475 -16.51 -2.19 -14.98
CA TYR A 475 -16.64 -0.83 -14.47
C TYR A 475 -16.07 -0.60 -13.05
N ASN A 476 -15.35 -1.57 -12.46
CA ASN A 476 -14.86 -1.43 -11.08
C ASN A 476 -13.33 -1.56 -10.98
N PRO A 477 -12.59 -0.44 -10.79
CA PRO A 477 -11.13 -0.48 -10.66
C PRO A 477 -10.66 -0.90 -9.26
N ARG A 478 -11.60 -1.09 -8.32
CA ARG A 478 -11.37 -1.37 -6.90
C ARG A 478 -12.22 -2.56 -6.44
N GLY A 479 -12.28 -3.63 -7.22
CA GLY A 479 -12.93 -4.87 -6.82
C GLY A 479 -12.34 -5.39 -5.50
N LYS A 480 -12.98 -5.04 -4.38
CA LYS A 480 -12.71 -5.65 -3.09
C LYS A 480 -13.51 -6.94 -3.04
N SER A 481 -13.14 -7.92 -3.86
CA SER A 481 -13.42 -9.30 -3.46
C SER A 481 -12.56 -9.53 -2.21
N HIS A 482 -13.17 -9.47 -1.03
CA HIS A 482 -12.50 -9.62 0.28
C HIS A 482 -11.72 -10.93 0.45
N ALA A 483 -11.81 -11.83 -0.54
CA ALA A 483 -11.15 -13.12 -0.60
C ALA A 483 -10.26 -13.31 -1.85
N ALA A 484 -9.97 -12.24 -2.61
CA ALA A 484 -9.05 -12.29 -3.75
C ALA A 484 -7.58 -12.32 -3.30
N ASP A 485 -6.73 -12.98 -4.10
CA ASP A 485 -5.28 -13.17 -3.87
C ASP A 485 -4.49 -11.86 -3.69
N ASN A 486 -4.98 -10.78 -4.28
CA ASN A 486 -4.39 -9.46 -4.21
C ASN A 486 -5.51 -8.42 -4.00
N PRO A 487 -5.82 -8.03 -2.74
CA PRO A 487 -6.94 -7.12 -2.41
C PRO A 487 -6.80 -5.66 -2.93
N GLY A 488 -5.93 -5.43 -3.92
CA GLY A 488 -5.79 -4.18 -4.66
C GLY A 488 -5.57 -4.36 -6.17
N ALA A 489 -5.71 -5.58 -6.71
CA ALA A 489 -5.59 -5.82 -8.13
C ALA A 489 -6.68 -5.10 -8.94
N ASP A 490 -6.38 -4.82 -10.20
CA ASP A 490 -7.35 -4.25 -11.13
C ASP A 490 -8.36 -5.29 -11.62
N ASP A 491 -9.58 -5.20 -11.10
CA ASP A 491 -10.71 -6.06 -11.49
C ASP A 491 -11.55 -5.46 -12.64
N SER A 492 -11.01 -4.45 -13.32
CA SER A 492 -11.71 -3.71 -14.37
C SER A 492 -12.06 -4.55 -15.59
N LEU A 493 -11.27 -5.59 -15.88
CA LEU A 493 -11.44 -6.48 -17.03
C LEU A 493 -11.30 -7.94 -16.59
N VAL A 494 -12.36 -8.72 -16.77
CA VAL A 494 -12.37 -10.16 -16.48
C VAL A 494 -12.37 -10.97 -17.77
N THR A 495 -11.77 -12.16 -17.75
CA THR A 495 -11.64 -13.03 -18.93
C THR A 495 -12.58 -14.21 -18.79
N ASP A 496 -13.40 -14.46 -19.80
CA ASP A 496 -14.37 -15.56 -19.84
C ASP A 496 -15.22 -15.70 -18.57
N PRO A 497 -15.88 -14.62 -18.10
CA PRO A 497 -16.76 -14.72 -16.94
C PRO A 497 -18.03 -15.53 -17.26
N VAL A 498 -18.54 -16.23 -16.25
CA VAL A 498 -19.96 -16.64 -16.24
C VAL A 498 -20.79 -15.39 -15.97
N ILE A 499 -21.77 -15.09 -16.81
CA ILE A 499 -22.58 -13.86 -16.69
C ILE A 499 -24.03 -14.21 -16.42
N ILE A 500 -24.54 -13.80 -15.27
CA ILE A 500 -25.98 -13.77 -14.98
C ILE A 500 -26.52 -12.43 -15.42
N VAL A 501 -27.43 -12.45 -16.40
CA VAL A 501 -28.12 -11.28 -16.90
C VAL A 501 -29.57 -11.33 -16.43
N PHE A 502 -30.01 -10.30 -15.70
CA PHE A 502 -31.39 -10.16 -15.25
C PHE A 502 -32.09 -8.98 -15.92
N PRO A 503 -33.41 -9.05 -16.18
CA PRO A 503 -34.16 -7.93 -16.76
C PRO A 503 -34.17 -6.69 -15.87
N ASN A 504 -34.07 -5.52 -16.49
CA ASN A 504 -34.04 -4.23 -15.79
C ASN A 504 -35.26 -4.03 -14.87
N GLY A 505 -35.02 -3.71 -13.60
CA GLY A 505 -36.03 -3.43 -12.60
C GLY A 505 -36.87 -4.64 -12.17
N ALA A 506 -36.50 -5.84 -12.64
CA ALA A 506 -37.18 -7.09 -12.28
C ALA A 506 -36.95 -7.43 -10.80
N PRO A 507 -37.91 -8.11 -10.15
CA PRO A 507 -37.85 -8.40 -8.73
C PRO A 507 -36.86 -9.53 -8.37
N PHE A 508 -35.97 -9.93 -9.28
CA PHE A 508 -34.94 -10.95 -9.05
C PHE A 508 -33.83 -10.46 -8.13
N LEU A 509 -33.42 -9.20 -8.27
CA LEU A 509 -32.48 -8.55 -7.36
C LEU A 509 -33.28 -7.79 -6.28
N SER A 510 -33.07 -8.16 -5.02
CA SER A 510 -33.72 -7.49 -3.88
C SER A 510 -33.20 -6.05 -3.70
N ASP A 511 -33.93 -5.23 -2.96
CA ASP A 511 -33.53 -3.84 -2.67
C ASP A 511 -32.19 -3.80 -1.92
N LYS A 512 -32.01 -4.75 -0.98
CA LYS A 512 -30.73 -5.09 -0.35
C LYS A 512 -29.64 -5.50 -1.34
N GLY A 513 -30.00 -6.20 -2.41
CA GLY A 513 -29.06 -6.57 -3.48
C GLY A 513 -28.53 -5.35 -4.22
N TYR A 514 -29.40 -4.38 -4.55
CA TYR A 514 -28.99 -3.13 -5.18
C TYR A 514 -28.08 -2.29 -4.27
N THR A 515 -28.44 -2.10 -3.00
CA THR A 515 -27.59 -1.37 -2.05
C THR A 515 -26.28 -2.10 -1.79
N SER A 516 -26.27 -3.44 -1.74
CA SER A 516 -25.03 -4.21 -1.61
C SER A 516 -24.10 -4.04 -2.82
N TYR A 517 -24.61 -4.00 -4.05
CA TYR A 517 -23.76 -3.76 -5.22
C TYR A 517 -23.33 -2.29 -5.33
N ALA A 518 -24.20 -1.35 -4.97
CA ALA A 518 -23.83 0.07 -4.94
C ALA A 518 -22.74 0.37 -3.90
N SER A 519 -22.78 -0.25 -2.71
CA SER A 519 -21.74 -0.06 -1.67
C SER A 519 -20.37 -0.58 -2.13
N GLN A 520 -20.37 -1.60 -2.99
CA GLN A 520 -19.20 -2.17 -3.65
C GLN A 520 -18.80 -1.42 -4.94
N ARG A 521 -19.46 -0.30 -5.26
CA ARG A 521 -19.27 0.50 -6.48
C ARG A 521 -19.52 -0.28 -7.79
N SER A 522 -20.34 -1.32 -7.71
CA SER A 522 -20.74 -2.16 -8.84
C SER A 522 -22.05 -1.69 -9.50
N ILE A 523 -22.53 -0.50 -9.12
CA ILE A 523 -23.64 0.20 -9.78
C ILE A 523 -23.13 1.53 -10.31
N VAL A 524 -23.35 1.76 -11.59
CA VAL A 524 -22.87 2.94 -12.31
C VAL A 524 -24.03 3.61 -13.02
N PHE A 525 -24.23 4.89 -12.74
CA PHE A 525 -25.16 5.75 -13.46
C PHE A 525 -24.51 6.25 -14.75
N HIS A 526 -25.27 6.27 -15.84
CA HIS A 526 -24.80 6.81 -17.11
C HIS A 526 -24.56 8.31 -17.06
N ASN A 527 -25.44 9.04 -16.35
CA ASN A 527 -25.40 10.48 -16.20
C ASN A 527 -25.35 10.85 -14.71
N PRO A 528 -24.38 11.66 -14.26
CA PRO A 528 -24.34 12.14 -12.87
C PRO A 528 -25.58 12.96 -12.47
N ASP A 529 -26.26 13.61 -13.42
CA ASP A 529 -27.47 14.38 -13.13
C ASP A 529 -28.60 13.50 -12.56
N ASP A 530 -28.71 12.24 -13.01
CA ASP A 530 -29.69 11.28 -12.50
C ASP A 530 -29.46 10.96 -11.02
N VAL A 531 -28.20 10.94 -10.58
CA VAL A 531 -27.84 10.80 -9.16
C VAL A 531 -28.32 12.02 -8.38
N THR A 532 -27.99 13.22 -8.84
CA THR A 532 -28.35 14.46 -8.13
C THR A 532 -29.87 14.65 -8.04
N ALA A 533 -30.59 14.41 -9.14
CA ALA A 533 -32.03 14.47 -9.20
C ALA A 533 -32.68 13.39 -8.31
N GLY A 534 -32.13 12.18 -8.31
CA GLY A 534 -32.59 11.07 -7.46
C GLY A 534 -32.44 11.37 -5.98
N VAL A 535 -31.26 11.85 -5.56
CA VAL A 535 -30.96 12.24 -4.18
C VAL A 535 -31.90 13.34 -3.71
N GLN A 536 -32.04 14.41 -4.51
CA GLN A 536 -32.86 15.57 -4.14
C GLN A 536 -34.36 15.26 -4.10
N LYS A 537 -34.88 14.49 -5.07
CA LYS A 537 -36.30 14.15 -5.16
C LYS A 537 -36.77 13.24 -4.02
N ARG A 538 -35.88 12.38 -3.51
CA ARG A 538 -36.20 11.36 -2.51
C ARG A 538 -35.60 11.64 -1.12
N HIS A 539 -34.96 12.79 -0.94
CA HIS A 539 -34.30 13.18 0.30
C HIS A 539 -33.27 12.13 0.80
N LEU A 540 -32.41 11.66 -0.10
CA LEU A 540 -31.41 10.61 0.18
C LEU A 540 -30.07 11.16 0.66
N GLU A 541 -29.98 12.43 1.03
CA GLU A 541 -28.75 13.09 1.48
C GLU A 541 -28.19 12.48 2.77
N LEU A 542 -29.03 11.76 3.52
CA LEU A 542 -28.64 11.02 4.72
C LEU A 542 -27.89 9.72 4.41
N TYR A 543 -28.07 9.17 3.20
CA TYR A 543 -27.52 7.87 2.82
C TYR A 543 -26.41 7.98 1.77
N VAL A 544 -26.60 8.84 0.76
CA VAL A 544 -25.64 9.05 -0.32
C VAL A 544 -24.75 10.23 0.02
N THR A 545 -23.48 9.95 0.33
CA THR A 545 -22.52 10.96 0.80
C THR A 545 -21.67 11.55 -0.33
N ALA A 546 -21.47 10.79 -1.41
CA ALA A 546 -20.76 11.27 -2.57
C ALA A 546 -21.12 10.47 -3.82
N MET A 547 -20.71 11.01 -4.96
CA MET A 547 -20.68 10.32 -6.23
C MET A 547 -19.28 10.46 -6.84
N THR A 548 -18.80 9.43 -7.51
CA THR A 548 -17.43 9.37 -8.03
C THR A 548 -17.46 9.00 -9.51
N PRO A 549 -17.02 9.90 -10.41
CA PRO A 549 -16.83 9.58 -11.81
C PRO A 549 -15.84 8.42 -11.94
N VAL A 550 -16.29 7.31 -12.51
CA VAL A 550 -15.56 6.04 -12.44
C VAL A 550 -14.24 6.12 -13.23
N GLY A 551 -14.25 6.81 -14.38
CA GLY A 551 -13.04 7.03 -15.17
C GLY A 551 -11.99 7.90 -14.48
N GLN A 552 -12.42 8.91 -13.71
CA GLN A 552 -11.52 9.76 -12.93
C GLN A 552 -10.92 8.99 -11.74
N ASP A 553 -11.72 8.18 -11.04
CA ASP A 553 -11.25 7.32 -9.95
C ASP A 553 -10.16 6.34 -10.45
N ALA A 554 -10.40 5.69 -11.59
CA ALA A 554 -9.43 4.80 -12.22
C ALA A 554 -8.12 5.52 -12.60
N ALA A 555 -8.21 6.75 -13.12
CA ALA A 555 -7.04 7.54 -13.48
C ALA A 555 -6.24 8.00 -12.24
N LEU A 556 -6.91 8.36 -11.15
CA LEU A 556 -6.26 8.70 -9.88
C LEU A 556 -5.58 7.49 -9.26
N GLU A 557 -6.24 6.33 -9.27
CA GLU A 557 -5.67 5.08 -8.76
C GLU A 557 -4.42 4.67 -9.57
N LEU A 558 -4.47 4.74 -10.91
CA LEU A 558 -3.31 4.48 -11.75
C LEU A 558 -2.13 5.40 -11.40
N ARG A 559 -2.38 6.70 -11.16
CA ARG A 559 -1.30 7.63 -10.75
C ARG A 559 -0.69 7.25 -9.40
N LYS A 560 -1.52 6.85 -8.44
CA LYS A 560 -1.08 6.40 -7.11
C LYS A 560 -0.20 5.16 -7.22
N VAL A 561 -0.70 4.11 -7.89
CA VAL A 561 0.02 2.85 -8.09
C VAL A 561 1.34 3.06 -8.86
N VAL A 562 1.36 3.92 -9.89
CA VAL A 562 2.62 4.26 -10.59
C VAL A 562 3.61 4.98 -9.68
N GLY A 563 3.13 5.85 -8.78
CA GLY A 563 3.96 6.51 -7.77
C GLY A 563 4.61 5.50 -6.82
N ASP A 564 3.80 4.60 -6.27
CA ASP A 564 4.25 3.55 -5.36
C ASP A 564 5.22 2.59 -6.04
N PHE A 565 4.93 2.17 -7.29
CA PHE A 565 5.81 1.33 -8.09
C PHE A 565 7.19 1.96 -8.29
N ARG A 566 7.26 3.26 -8.63
CA ARG A 566 8.53 3.98 -8.79
C ARG A 566 9.31 4.05 -7.49
N LEU A 567 8.64 4.27 -6.37
CA LEU A 567 9.28 4.30 -5.05
C LEU A 567 9.83 2.92 -4.67
N GLN A 568 9.08 1.84 -4.96
CA GLN A 568 9.55 0.47 -4.77
C GLN A 568 10.75 0.13 -5.66
N LEU A 569 10.78 0.58 -6.92
CA LEU A 569 11.91 0.38 -7.82
C LEU A 569 13.18 1.09 -7.30
N PHE A 570 13.04 2.32 -6.79
CA PHE A 570 14.13 3.04 -6.13
C PHE A 570 14.64 2.25 -4.91
N ASN A 571 13.73 1.78 -4.05
CA ASN A 571 14.07 0.98 -2.89
C ASN A 571 14.79 -0.33 -3.25
N LEU A 572 14.35 -1.00 -4.31
CA LEU A 572 14.99 -2.21 -4.82
C LEU A 572 16.42 -1.91 -5.28
N ALA A 573 16.63 -0.84 -6.03
CA ALA A 573 17.96 -0.43 -6.49
C ALA A 573 18.93 -0.18 -5.32
N VAL A 574 18.47 0.51 -4.27
CA VAL A 574 19.28 0.75 -3.07
C VAL A 574 19.54 -0.54 -2.29
N ALA A 575 18.54 -1.41 -2.14
CA ALA A 575 18.71 -2.72 -1.48
C ALA A 575 19.73 -3.60 -2.22
N VAL A 576 19.66 -3.66 -3.55
CA VAL A 576 20.64 -4.37 -4.40
C VAL A 576 22.03 -3.75 -4.24
N ALA A 577 22.16 -2.42 -4.21
CA ALA A 577 23.46 -1.77 -3.98
C ALA A 577 24.07 -2.16 -2.63
N VAL A 578 23.26 -2.22 -1.56
CA VAL A 578 23.69 -2.69 -0.23
C VAL A 578 24.16 -4.15 -0.28
N LEU A 579 23.42 -5.02 -0.99
CA LEU A 579 23.81 -6.41 -1.19
C LEU A 579 25.15 -6.54 -1.91
N LEU A 580 25.37 -5.77 -2.96
CA LEU A 580 26.62 -5.79 -3.71
C LEU A 580 27.79 -5.33 -2.83
N ILE A 581 27.63 -4.22 -2.09
CA ILE A 581 28.67 -3.67 -1.21
C ILE A 581 29.03 -4.67 -0.10
N THR A 582 28.03 -5.29 0.55
CA THR A 582 28.28 -6.27 1.62
C THR A 582 28.94 -7.54 1.09
N GLY A 583 28.53 -8.04 -0.08
CA GLY A 583 29.12 -9.23 -0.71
C GLY A 583 30.57 -9.01 -1.12
N VAL A 584 30.86 -7.87 -1.76
CA VAL A 584 32.25 -7.46 -2.05
C VAL A 584 33.05 -7.33 -0.76
N GLY A 585 32.44 -6.77 0.30
CA GLY A 585 33.05 -6.67 1.63
C GLY A 585 33.49 -8.02 2.21
N VAL A 586 32.63 -9.04 2.15
CA VAL A 586 32.96 -10.42 2.57
C VAL A 586 34.13 -10.96 1.74
N CYS A 587 34.11 -10.76 0.42
CA CYS A 587 35.16 -11.22 -0.48
C CYS A 587 36.52 -10.55 -0.17
N ILE A 588 36.53 -9.25 0.13
CA ILE A 588 37.72 -8.51 0.55
C ILE A 588 38.29 -9.08 1.84
N VAL A 589 37.44 -9.26 2.86
CA VAL A 589 37.86 -9.77 4.18
C VAL A 589 38.43 -11.19 4.05
N HIS A 590 37.77 -12.06 3.28
CA HIS A 590 38.25 -13.41 3.03
C HIS A 590 39.60 -13.43 2.29
N SER A 591 39.71 -12.66 1.21
CA SER A 591 40.89 -12.65 0.35
C SER A 591 42.11 -12.08 1.08
N ARG A 592 41.93 -11.02 1.87
CA ARG A 592 43.01 -10.45 2.70
C ARG A 592 43.47 -11.39 3.80
N LYS A 593 42.53 -12.03 4.51
CA LYS A 593 42.86 -12.96 5.61
C LYS A 593 43.71 -14.14 5.12
N ASN A 594 43.41 -14.65 3.92
CA ASN A 594 44.00 -15.87 3.40
C ASN A 594 44.98 -15.63 2.24
N ALA A 595 45.49 -14.40 2.07
CA ALA A 595 46.27 -14.02 0.87
C ALA A 595 47.45 -14.96 0.59
N GLN A 596 48.26 -15.29 1.62
CA GLN A 596 49.37 -16.23 1.50
C GLN A 596 48.92 -17.65 1.13
N ALA A 597 47.84 -18.13 1.77
CA ALA A 597 47.30 -19.46 1.48
C ALA A 597 46.69 -19.54 0.06
N ILE A 598 46.07 -18.46 -0.41
CA ILE A 598 45.53 -18.34 -1.77
C ILE A 598 46.68 -18.40 -2.79
N PHE A 599 47.74 -17.63 -2.57
CA PHE A 599 48.92 -17.64 -3.45
C PHE A 599 49.60 -19.02 -3.51
N ALA A 600 49.85 -19.62 -2.34
CA ALA A 600 50.47 -20.95 -2.26
C ALA A 600 49.63 -22.02 -2.96
N ARG A 601 48.31 -22.05 -2.75
CA ARG A 601 47.38 -22.96 -3.43
C ARG A 601 47.34 -22.74 -4.94
N HIS A 602 47.39 -21.49 -5.40
CA HIS A 602 47.40 -21.17 -6.84
C HIS A 602 48.64 -21.75 -7.54
N ILE A 603 49.83 -21.52 -6.98
CA ILE A 603 51.08 -22.08 -7.53
C ILE A 603 51.09 -23.61 -7.44
N SER A 604 50.45 -24.17 -6.40
CA SER A 604 50.33 -25.62 -6.22
C SER A 604 49.26 -26.27 -7.12
N GLY A 605 48.69 -25.54 -8.08
CA GLY A 605 47.73 -26.07 -9.07
C GLY A 605 46.32 -26.33 -8.54
N TRP A 606 45.95 -25.81 -7.37
CA TRP A 606 44.60 -25.97 -6.84
C TRP A 606 43.59 -25.18 -7.68
N THR A 607 42.41 -25.76 -7.89
CA THR A 607 41.33 -25.08 -8.62
C THR A 607 40.79 -23.88 -7.85
N PHE A 608 40.22 -22.91 -8.58
CA PHE A 608 39.62 -21.70 -8.00
C PHE A 608 38.54 -22.03 -6.97
N ALA A 609 37.67 -22.99 -7.29
CA ALA A 609 36.58 -23.43 -6.40
C ALA A 609 37.11 -24.07 -5.11
N ALA A 610 38.17 -24.89 -5.19
CA ALA A 610 38.77 -25.50 -4.01
C ALA A 610 39.45 -24.45 -3.10
N THR A 611 40.05 -23.41 -3.71
CA THR A 611 40.69 -22.30 -2.98
C THR A 611 39.69 -21.45 -2.20
N HIS A 612 38.52 -21.15 -2.79
CA HIS A 612 37.48 -20.28 -2.21
C HIS A 612 36.25 -21.01 -1.66
N ARG A 613 36.33 -22.34 -1.48
CA ARG A 613 35.25 -23.21 -1.02
C ARG A 613 34.39 -22.67 0.15
N PRO A 614 34.94 -22.11 1.26
CA PRO A 614 34.10 -21.67 2.37
C PRO A 614 33.20 -20.48 2.02
N VAL A 615 33.68 -19.52 1.21
CA VAL A 615 32.83 -18.38 0.78
C VAL A 615 31.79 -18.86 -0.22
N LEU A 616 32.21 -19.68 -1.19
CA LEU A 616 31.29 -20.25 -2.18
C LEU A 616 30.20 -21.10 -1.55
N LEU A 617 30.49 -21.83 -0.46
CA LEU A 617 29.48 -22.59 0.27
C LEU A 617 28.47 -21.69 0.97
N VAL A 618 28.91 -20.66 1.69
CA VAL A 618 27.99 -19.77 2.41
C VAL A 618 27.12 -18.97 1.44
N GLU A 619 27.73 -18.39 0.40
CA GLU A 619 27.00 -17.65 -0.63
C GLU A 619 26.10 -18.58 -1.46
N GLY A 620 26.53 -19.84 -1.70
CA GLY A 620 25.69 -20.87 -2.31
C GLY A 620 24.46 -21.23 -1.47
N VAL A 621 24.61 -21.34 -0.14
CA VAL A 621 23.48 -21.56 0.77
C VAL A 621 22.53 -20.36 0.75
N LEU A 622 23.04 -19.13 0.77
CA LEU A 622 22.21 -17.93 0.67
C LEU A 622 21.45 -17.89 -0.66
N ALA A 623 22.12 -18.18 -1.79
CA ALA A 623 21.50 -18.27 -3.10
C ALA A 623 20.40 -19.35 -3.16
N VAL A 624 20.64 -20.52 -2.56
CA VAL A 624 19.64 -21.59 -2.48
C VAL A 624 18.46 -21.20 -1.58
N LEU A 625 18.72 -20.54 -0.44
CA LEU A 625 17.65 -20.05 0.44
C LEU A 625 16.79 -19.01 -0.28
N LEU A 626 17.39 -18.10 -1.04
CA LEU A 626 16.66 -17.13 -1.85
C LEU A 626 15.85 -17.79 -2.95
N ALA A 627 16.48 -18.66 -3.75
CA ALA A 627 15.82 -19.39 -4.82
C ALA A 627 14.70 -20.30 -4.28
N GLY A 628 14.89 -20.85 -3.08
CA GLY A 628 13.95 -21.72 -2.37
C GLY A 628 12.81 -20.97 -1.67
N TRP A 629 12.97 -19.70 -1.35
CA TRP A 629 12.05 -18.96 -0.48
C TRP A 629 10.66 -18.80 -1.07
N VAL A 630 10.57 -18.32 -2.32
CA VAL A 630 9.29 -18.19 -3.04
C VAL A 630 8.60 -19.55 -3.19
N PRO A 631 9.29 -20.63 -3.68
CA PRO A 631 8.72 -21.97 -3.67
C PRO A 631 8.19 -22.42 -2.32
N PHE A 632 8.95 -22.16 -1.27
CA PHE A 632 8.58 -22.56 0.08
C PHE A 632 7.36 -21.80 0.58
N GLN A 633 7.26 -20.49 0.33
CA GLN A 633 6.07 -19.71 0.68
C GLN A 633 4.82 -20.20 -0.06
N VAL A 634 4.92 -20.45 -1.37
CA VAL A 634 3.82 -21.00 -2.17
C VAL A 634 3.40 -22.37 -1.65
N TRP A 635 4.37 -23.24 -1.38
CA TRP A 635 4.11 -24.55 -0.79
C TRP A 635 3.42 -24.46 0.59
N GLN A 636 3.89 -23.57 1.46
CA GLN A 636 3.33 -23.36 2.79
C GLN A 636 1.88 -22.84 2.71
N GLN A 637 1.62 -21.87 1.83
CA GLN A 637 0.26 -21.38 1.57
C GLN A 637 -0.66 -22.48 1.05
N ASN A 638 -0.15 -23.33 0.14
CA ASN A 638 -0.92 -24.45 -0.39
C ASN A 638 -1.17 -25.54 0.66
N GLN A 639 -0.24 -25.77 1.59
CA GLN A 639 -0.49 -26.66 2.74
C GLN A 639 -1.54 -26.12 3.69
N ASP A 640 -1.51 -24.82 3.98
CA ASP A 640 -2.53 -24.17 4.79
C ASP A 640 -3.90 -24.28 4.11
N ALA A 641 -3.97 -24.03 2.79
CA ALA A 641 -5.19 -24.21 2.01
C ALA A 641 -5.73 -25.65 2.07
N ALA A 642 -4.87 -26.65 1.87
CA ALA A 642 -5.24 -28.07 1.98
C ALA A 642 -5.71 -28.43 3.40
N ARG A 643 -5.14 -27.82 4.44
CA ARG A 643 -5.58 -27.99 5.82
C ARG A 643 -6.99 -27.46 6.04
N TYR A 644 -7.32 -26.28 5.51
CA TYR A 644 -8.69 -25.75 5.58
C TYR A 644 -9.68 -26.66 4.85
N GLU A 645 -9.33 -27.12 3.65
CA GLU A 645 -10.15 -28.04 2.87
C GLU A 645 -10.42 -29.36 3.61
N SER A 646 -9.40 -29.91 4.29
CA SER A 646 -9.54 -31.12 5.11
C SER A 646 -10.47 -30.93 6.33
N LEU A 647 -10.64 -29.69 6.80
CA LEU A 647 -11.56 -29.33 7.88
C LEU A 647 -12.97 -29.02 7.38
N GLY A 648 -13.22 -29.12 6.07
CA GLY A 648 -14.48 -28.72 5.45
C GLY A 648 -14.72 -27.21 5.49
N ILE A 649 -13.67 -26.42 5.73
CA ILE A 649 -13.74 -24.96 5.81
C ILE A 649 -13.20 -24.41 4.48
N PRO A 650 -13.91 -23.47 3.81
CA PRO A 650 -13.37 -22.80 2.64
C PRO A 650 -12.04 -22.12 3.01
N ALA A 651 -10.97 -22.42 2.26
CA ALA A 651 -9.67 -21.80 2.52
C ALA A 651 -9.80 -20.27 2.38
N PRO A 652 -9.23 -19.48 3.31
CA PRO A 652 -9.32 -18.02 3.27
C PRO A 652 -8.52 -17.41 2.12
N ARG A 653 -7.62 -18.18 1.51
CA ARG A 653 -6.87 -17.85 0.30
C ARG A 653 -6.83 -19.07 -0.60
N PRO A 654 -6.88 -18.90 -1.92
CA PRO A 654 -6.74 -20.01 -2.83
C PRO A 654 -5.30 -20.52 -2.90
N THR A 655 -5.15 -21.64 -3.62
CA THR A 655 -3.85 -22.21 -3.90
C THR A 655 -3.03 -21.24 -4.74
N ALA A 656 -1.87 -20.83 -4.23
CA ALA A 656 -0.92 -20.01 -4.93
C ALA A 656 -0.31 -20.80 -6.11
N GLU A 657 -0.35 -20.20 -7.30
CA GLU A 657 0.32 -20.71 -8.49
C GLU A 657 1.72 -20.11 -8.62
N PHE A 658 2.64 -20.93 -9.12
CA PHE A 658 3.99 -20.51 -9.44
C PHE A 658 3.99 -19.66 -10.71
N THR A 659 4.26 -18.35 -10.62
CA THR A 659 4.39 -17.52 -11.84
C THR A 659 5.82 -17.52 -12.37
N GLY A 660 5.97 -17.46 -13.70
CA GLY A 660 7.29 -17.31 -14.34
C GLY A 660 7.98 -15.98 -14.01
N LEU A 661 7.21 -14.95 -13.65
CA LEU A 661 7.73 -13.65 -13.23
C LEU A 661 8.39 -13.71 -11.85
N ASP A 662 7.81 -14.45 -10.91
CA ASP A 662 8.40 -14.65 -9.57
C ASP A 662 9.75 -15.36 -9.68
N LEU A 663 9.82 -16.43 -10.49
CA LEU A 663 11.07 -17.13 -10.80
C LEU A 663 12.07 -16.23 -11.53
N GLY A 664 11.59 -15.39 -12.45
CA GLY A 664 12.43 -14.44 -13.18
C GLY A 664 13.11 -13.45 -12.24
N VAL A 665 12.37 -12.83 -11.34
CA VAL A 665 12.92 -11.82 -10.43
C VAL A 665 13.80 -12.42 -9.34
N THR A 666 13.40 -13.54 -8.72
CA THR A 666 14.27 -14.26 -7.78
C THR A 666 15.53 -14.77 -8.50
N GLY A 667 15.38 -15.30 -9.72
CA GLY A 667 16.49 -15.76 -10.55
C GLY A 667 17.46 -14.64 -10.91
N VAL A 668 16.96 -13.45 -11.28
CA VAL A 668 17.79 -12.27 -11.54
C VAL A 668 18.52 -11.82 -10.27
N LEU A 669 17.84 -11.78 -9.12
CA LEU A 669 18.46 -11.39 -7.85
C LEU A 669 19.58 -12.35 -7.47
N VAL A 670 19.34 -13.66 -7.56
CA VAL A 670 20.34 -14.71 -7.32
C VAL A 670 21.49 -14.61 -8.32
N ALA A 671 21.20 -14.40 -9.60
CA ALA A 671 22.23 -14.25 -10.63
C ALA A 671 23.12 -13.03 -10.38
N VAL A 672 22.53 -11.88 -10.03
CA VAL A 672 23.25 -10.65 -9.67
C VAL A 672 24.13 -10.88 -8.44
N GLU A 673 23.60 -11.55 -7.41
CA GLU A 673 24.34 -11.87 -6.20
C GLU A 673 25.55 -12.78 -6.47
N VAL A 674 25.32 -13.92 -7.13
CA VAL A 674 26.35 -14.91 -7.43
C VAL A 674 27.40 -14.32 -8.37
N ALA A 675 26.98 -13.59 -9.42
CA ALA A 675 27.90 -12.93 -10.34
C ALA A 675 28.78 -11.92 -9.62
N ALA A 676 28.21 -11.09 -8.73
CA ALA A 676 28.98 -10.10 -7.98
C ALA A 676 30.03 -10.74 -7.07
N VAL A 677 29.68 -11.80 -6.35
CA VAL A 677 30.61 -12.55 -5.49
C VAL A 677 31.72 -13.18 -6.32
N LEU A 678 31.38 -13.85 -7.43
CA LEU A 678 32.37 -14.49 -8.31
C LEU A 678 33.32 -13.47 -8.92
N VAL A 679 32.81 -12.37 -9.46
CA VAL A 679 33.62 -11.28 -10.02
C VAL A 679 34.53 -10.70 -8.95
N ALA A 680 34.02 -10.42 -7.75
CA ALA A 680 34.83 -9.91 -6.65
C ALA A 680 35.95 -10.87 -6.28
N LEU A 681 35.65 -12.16 -6.09
CA LEU A 681 36.66 -13.18 -5.77
C LEU A 681 37.71 -13.30 -6.88
N VAL A 682 37.32 -13.31 -8.16
CA VAL A 682 38.25 -13.37 -9.29
C VAL A 682 39.19 -12.16 -9.31
N VAL A 683 38.65 -10.95 -9.11
CA VAL A 683 39.44 -9.71 -9.09
C VAL A 683 40.46 -9.74 -7.95
N PHE A 684 40.04 -10.10 -6.73
CA PHE A 684 40.96 -10.15 -5.59
C PHE A 684 41.96 -11.30 -5.69
N HIS A 685 41.56 -12.46 -6.22
CA HIS A 685 42.45 -13.58 -6.49
C HIS A 685 43.57 -13.18 -7.45
N ARG A 686 43.22 -12.58 -8.60
CA ARG A 686 44.21 -12.08 -9.59
C ARG A 686 45.14 -11.05 -8.99
N ARG A 687 44.61 -10.14 -8.17
CA ARG A 687 45.41 -9.11 -7.50
C ARG A 687 46.43 -9.72 -6.55
N ILE A 688 46.04 -10.67 -5.72
CA ILE A 688 46.94 -11.38 -4.79
C ILE A 688 48.02 -12.14 -5.55
N VAL A 689 47.66 -12.85 -6.63
CA VAL A 689 48.63 -13.57 -7.47
C VAL A 689 49.64 -12.62 -8.11
N LYS A 690 49.18 -11.46 -8.62
CA LYS A 690 50.07 -10.45 -9.21
C LYS A 690 51.00 -9.82 -8.19
N GLU A 691 50.49 -9.43 -7.02
CA GLU A 691 51.30 -8.83 -5.94
C GLU A 691 52.33 -9.85 -5.40
N GLY A 692 51.95 -11.11 -5.20
CA GLY A 692 52.87 -12.17 -4.77
C GLY A 692 53.94 -12.52 -5.81
N ALA A 693 53.62 -12.47 -7.11
CA ALA A 693 54.57 -12.71 -8.19
C ALA A 693 55.57 -11.57 -8.41
N THR A 694 55.32 -10.37 -7.86
CA THR A 694 56.27 -9.23 -7.92
C THR A 694 57.19 -9.13 -6.69
N GLU A 695 56.88 -9.85 -5.62
CA GLU A 695 57.70 -9.93 -4.39
C GLU A 695 58.61 -11.19 -4.37
N SER A 696 58.46 -12.07 -5.35
CA SER A 696 59.34 -13.24 -5.61
C SER A 696 60.26 -12.95 -6.78
#